data_AF-A0A1B7WWH3-F1
#
_entry.id   AF-A0A1B7WWH3-F1
#
_cell.length_a   1.000
_cell.length_b   1.000
_cell.length_c   1.000
_cell.angle_alpha   90.00
_cell.angle_beta   90.00
_cell.angle_gamma   90.00
#
_symmetry.space_group_name_H-M   'P 1'
#
loop_
_entity.id
_entity.type
_entity.pdbx_description
1 polymer ?
#
loop_
_entity_poly.entity_id
_entity_poly.type
_entity_poly.pdbx_seq_one_letter_code
_entity_poly.pdbx_strand_id
1 'polypeptide(L)'
;MGKRKHLPISIHQTLHRNLLVNWQTDYVGEFNCPHCHRGQLSHFFSDKKTLCQIQLGCELCHTSTPLSCQIRQSPPISIHQTLHGTLQVNWQTDYAGEFICPQCNQEKITSFYNNQKAISKLRVKCQSCAKITQLTCQLPQHPNISIHQTLNGTLSVNWQTDYAGEFICPQCNQGQITNFYYSKGAVCKLKLSCDFCHQTTYLTGTVKHLPISTHLTLQGTLSVNWAEKYAGEFICPQCNQGQISKFNYTNGHSCQLRLGCNHCSQKTLLCCQVLPQIHSYRSHLVCPNPLCQQIGPNGQKGWIYESFQANSRQSNCRCYFCHINFNPHATSYNSWVGCQQQETLLNFCFDDDVWDFRHFVKNSPLKILNFKSIKPEWFRVKVKEYLYSLLKSGKYSAIATPINSLVALRQFGQILQQNHIQNLSEIRRELIFKFLDLNQTNCNRTIREKLYILKDFCDFLGLESQNLVRQRDIPKQTVQDVDWLDEITRQQIKQHLDQIPAPLARHYLIQEYTAARPADICQMTFDCLVEENGQWYIKFYQHKVERWHRLPASREIRQIIEQQQQWMRKTLGKDYPYLFCHFRSIKQSSYPSFPSLKPMPKPPHVTAAQNPMVRLIRLLIEREDIRDSNGIRPYFTGKITRSSRLQEVRAKHGMEAAQLYADHLNSETTFQHYAPPTKEQVAAVDLPFQKLLLNSQNRFLPWQSLPESLLKNPQAHELDLEISPRLTVYGYCTLDPKTNCIYNLYPKCYGCSSFRPSTSKLPLYERQYAGEHKRMESAKQAGAALAYEESQATLEAMDKWLSDLRKVANDEATIT
;
A
#
# COMPACT_ATOMS: atom_id res chain seq x y z
N MET A 1 -20.71 -46.81 32.89
CA MET A 1 -21.76 -46.38 31.93
C MET A 1 -21.39 -44.98 31.44
N GLY A 2 -21.40 -44.59 30.16
CA GLY A 2 -21.75 -45.30 28.93
C GLY A 2 -20.55 -45.38 27.97
N LYS A 3 -20.38 -46.58 27.41
CA LYS A 3 -19.43 -46.90 26.34
C LYS A 3 -19.82 -46.06 25.11
N ARG A 4 -18.93 -45.25 24.54
CA ARG A 4 -19.08 -44.82 23.13
C ARG A 4 -18.98 -46.10 22.30
N LYS A 5 -20.15 -46.69 21.96
CA LYS A 5 -20.27 -47.78 21.00
C LYS A 5 -19.78 -47.23 19.66
N HIS A 6 -18.56 -47.58 19.27
CA HIS A 6 -18.14 -47.40 17.89
C HIS A 6 -19.01 -48.31 17.02
N LEU A 7 -19.62 -47.76 15.97
CA LEU A 7 -20.48 -48.51 15.06
C LEU A 7 -19.65 -49.61 14.37
N PRO A 8 -20.06 -50.88 14.39
CA PRO A 8 -19.31 -51.97 13.78
C PRO A 8 -19.62 -52.03 12.28
N ILE A 9 -19.36 -50.91 11.60
CA ILE A 9 -19.61 -50.75 10.18
C ILE A 9 -18.26 -50.80 9.45
N SER A 10 -18.08 -51.74 8.54
CA SER A 10 -16.92 -51.79 7.65
C SER A 10 -17.29 -51.28 6.24
N ILE A 11 -16.33 -50.63 5.58
CA ILE A 11 -16.46 -50.18 4.20
C ILE A 11 -15.62 -51.10 3.33
N HIS A 12 -16.24 -51.81 2.39
CA HIS A 12 -15.57 -52.64 1.41
C HIS A 12 -15.65 -51.98 0.03
N GLN A 13 -14.50 -51.77 -0.61
CA GLN A 13 -14.45 -51.32 -2.00
C GLN A 13 -14.91 -52.46 -2.91
N THR A 14 -15.99 -52.23 -3.65
CA THR A 14 -16.41 -53.11 -4.74
C THR A 14 -16.22 -52.38 -6.07
N LEU A 15 -16.22 -53.13 -7.18
CA LEU A 15 -15.95 -52.62 -8.53
C LEU A 15 -16.84 -51.44 -8.97
N HIS A 16 -17.98 -51.20 -8.29
CA HIS A 16 -18.94 -50.17 -8.68
C HIS A 16 -19.31 -49.12 -7.61
N ARG A 17 -18.80 -49.24 -6.36
CA ARG A 17 -18.73 -48.21 -5.27
C ARG A 17 -18.40 -48.89 -3.92
N ASN A 18 -18.19 -48.08 -2.87
CA ASN A 18 -17.96 -48.53 -1.50
C ASN A 18 -19.24 -49.10 -0.85
N LEU A 19 -19.23 -50.38 -0.44
CA LEU A 19 -20.31 -51.04 0.31
C LEU A 19 -20.06 -50.88 1.82
N LEU A 20 -21.05 -50.38 2.57
CA LEU A 20 -21.03 -50.27 4.03
C LEU A 20 -21.80 -51.45 4.64
N VAL A 21 -21.16 -52.28 5.46
CA VAL A 21 -21.78 -53.44 6.13
C VAL A 21 -21.80 -53.22 7.64
N ASN A 22 -22.96 -53.33 8.29
CA ASN A 22 -23.09 -53.18 9.74
C ASN A 22 -23.16 -54.55 10.44
N TRP A 23 -22.04 -54.98 10.99
CA TRP A 23 -21.90 -56.31 11.57
C TRP A 23 -22.75 -56.51 12.85
N GLN A 24 -23.26 -55.45 13.50
CA GLN A 24 -24.17 -55.57 14.64
C GLN A 24 -25.62 -55.84 14.29
N THR A 25 -26.01 -55.68 13.03
CA THR A 25 -27.39 -55.90 12.59
C THR A 25 -27.45 -56.98 11.53
N ASP A 26 -26.45 -57.04 10.66
CA ASP A 26 -26.56 -57.81 9.42
C ASP A 26 -26.11 -59.26 9.61
N TYR A 27 -25.29 -59.58 10.62
CA TYR A 27 -24.63 -60.89 10.77
C TYR A 27 -24.37 -61.33 12.23
N VAL A 28 -25.14 -60.83 13.22
CA VAL A 28 -24.93 -61.18 14.65
C VAL A 28 -25.30 -62.62 14.94
N GLY A 29 -24.38 -63.38 15.53
CA GLY A 29 -24.62 -64.76 15.95
C GLY A 29 -24.55 -65.79 14.82
N GLU A 30 -24.44 -65.38 13.55
CA GLU A 30 -24.40 -66.33 12.43
C GLU A 30 -23.15 -67.21 12.39
N PHE A 31 -22.04 -66.76 12.97
CA PHE A 31 -20.77 -67.47 12.90
C PHE A 31 -20.44 -68.19 14.19
N ASN A 32 -20.21 -69.50 14.10
CA ASN A 32 -19.69 -70.30 15.20
C ASN A 32 -18.25 -69.90 15.53
N CYS A 33 -17.92 -69.84 16.82
CA CYS A 33 -16.58 -69.48 17.26
C CYS A 33 -15.56 -70.52 16.76
N PRO A 34 -14.51 -70.11 16.03
CA PRO A 34 -13.51 -71.03 15.50
C PRO A 34 -12.57 -71.59 16.56
N HIS A 35 -12.65 -71.13 17.81
CA HIS A 35 -11.80 -71.62 18.90
C HIS A 35 -12.50 -72.67 19.77
N CYS A 36 -13.79 -72.49 20.09
CA CYS A 36 -14.53 -73.46 20.92
C CYS A 36 -15.55 -74.27 20.14
N HIS A 37 -15.88 -73.87 18.90
CA HIS A 37 -16.86 -74.48 17.99
C HIS A 37 -18.28 -74.68 18.57
N ARG A 38 -18.57 -74.16 19.77
CA ARG A 38 -19.87 -74.31 20.47
C ARG A 38 -20.59 -72.98 20.72
N GLY A 39 -19.85 -71.90 20.95
CA GLY A 39 -20.43 -70.56 21.16
C GLY A 39 -20.50 -69.75 19.88
N GLN A 40 -21.45 -68.83 19.78
CA GLN A 40 -21.58 -67.94 18.63
C GLN A 40 -20.76 -66.65 18.81
N LEU A 41 -20.37 -66.05 17.69
CA LEU A 41 -19.69 -64.76 17.64
C LEU A 41 -20.75 -63.65 17.60
N SER A 42 -21.01 -63.05 18.77
CA SER A 42 -22.09 -62.08 18.97
C SER A 42 -21.60 -60.71 19.47
N HIS A 43 -20.33 -60.57 19.87
CA HIS A 43 -19.78 -59.33 20.40
C HIS A 43 -18.76 -58.68 19.45
N PHE A 44 -18.89 -57.39 19.20
CA PHE A 44 -18.06 -56.66 18.23
C PHE A 44 -17.30 -55.52 18.92
N PHE A 45 -16.00 -55.42 18.64
CA PHE A 45 -15.20 -54.27 19.08
C PHE A 45 -14.05 -53.98 18.11
N SER A 46 -13.54 -52.74 18.17
CA SER A 46 -12.46 -52.30 17.30
C SER A 46 -11.11 -52.34 18.01
N ASP A 47 -10.13 -53.01 17.42
CA ASP A 47 -8.74 -53.00 17.88
C ASP A 47 -7.86 -52.19 16.91
N LYS A 48 -7.24 -51.14 17.44
CA LYS A 48 -6.39 -50.21 16.68
C LYS A 48 -4.98 -50.75 16.41
N LYS A 49 -4.61 -51.89 16.99
CA LYS A 49 -3.25 -52.47 16.85
C LYS A 49 -3.13 -53.49 15.71
N THR A 50 -4.23 -53.98 15.14
CA THR A 50 -4.22 -54.94 14.02
C THR A 50 -4.64 -54.30 12.70
N LEU A 51 -4.06 -54.79 11.58
CA LEU A 51 -4.31 -54.25 10.23
C LEU A 51 -5.77 -54.32 9.78
N CYS A 52 -6.56 -55.25 10.31
CA CYS A 52 -8.02 -55.24 10.23
C CYS A 52 -8.59 -54.77 11.57
N GLN A 53 -9.35 -53.67 11.55
CA GLN A 53 -9.70 -52.90 12.76
C GLN A 53 -10.95 -53.41 13.51
N ILE A 54 -11.56 -54.53 13.10
CA ILE A 54 -12.78 -55.10 13.72
C ILE A 54 -12.50 -56.54 14.18
N GLN A 55 -12.83 -56.82 15.44
CA GLN A 55 -12.71 -58.13 16.10
C GLN A 55 -14.09 -58.63 16.55
N LEU A 56 -14.29 -59.95 16.43
CA LEU A 56 -15.48 -60.69 16.81
C LEU A 56 -15.21 -61.53 18.06
N GLY A 57 -15.89 -61.26 19.16
CA GLY A 57 -15.79 -61.99 20.42
C GLY A 57 -16.85 -63.07 20.56
N CYS A 58 -16.46 -64.23 21.12
CA CYS A 58 -17.38 -65.29 21.50
C CYS A 58 -17.96 -65.05 22.89
N GLU A 59 -19.26 -65.28 23.05
CA GLU A 59 -19.96 -65.11 24.32
C GLU A 59 -19.68 -66.22 25.36
N LEU A 60 -19.27 -67.41 24.92
CA LEU A 60 -19.00 -68.54 25.84
C LEU A 60 -17.55 -68.63 26.29
N CYS A 61 -16.58 -68.53 25.38
CA CYS A 61 -15.16 -68.66 25.73
C CYS A 61 -14.42 -67.33 25.82
N HIS A 62 -15.11 -66.21 25.55
CA HIS A 62 -14.60 -64.84 25.65
C HIS A 62 -13.35 -64.50 24.80
N THR A 63 -12.92 -65.41 23.92
CA THR A 63 -11.84 -65.16 22.96
C THR A 63 -12.35 -64.39 21.74
N SER A 64 -11.52 -63.52 21.18
CA SER A 64 -11.84 -62.74 19.98
C SER A 64 -11.04 -63.16 18.75
N THR A 65 -11.68 -63.07 17.59
CA THR A 65 -11.10 -63.40 16.28
C THR A 65 -11.26 -62.19 15.33
N PRO A 66 -10.21 -61.76 14.61
CA PRO A 66 -10.31 -60.66 13.66
C PRO A 66 -11.11 -61.05 12.41
N LEU A 67 -11.94 -60.12 11.91
CA LEU A 67 -12.66 -60.28 10.65
C LEU A 67 -11.67 -60.15 9.48
N SER A 68 -11.12 -61.27 9.03
CA SER A 68 -10.09 -61.28 7.97
C SER A 68 -10.73 -61.23 6.58
N CYS A 69 -10.50 -60.17 5.81
CA CYS A 69 -10.67 -60.26 4.36
C CYS A 69 -9.52 -61.10 3.78
N GLN A 70 -9.84 -62.32 3.36
CA GLN A 70 -8.94 -63.15 2.57
C GLN A 70 -8.92 -62.64 1.12
N ILE A 71 -7.77 -62.15 0.65
CA ILE A 71 -7.39 -62.36 -0.77
C ILE A 71 -6.29 -63.42 -0.75
N ARG A 72 -6.66 -64.64 -1.15
CA ARG A 72 -5.71 -65.68 -1.54
C ARG A 72 -5.11 -65.26 -2.89
N GLN A 73 -3.82 -64.92 -2.85
CA GLN A 73 -2.85 -64.83 -3.96
C GLN A 73 -3.31 -64.05 -5.22
N SER A 74 -2.83 -62.80 -5.34
CA SER A 74 -2.91 -62.04 -6.59
C SER A 74 -2.13 -62.75 -7.71
N PRO A 75 -2.63 -62.80 -8.95
CA PRO A 75 -1.88 -63.38 -10.08
C PRO A 75 -0.51 -62.69 -10.22
N PRO A 76 0.53 -63.39 -10.70
CA PRO A 76 1.88 -62.87 -10.83
C PRO A 76 1.98 -61.92 -12.02
N ILE A 77 1.34 -60.77 -11.89
CA ILE A 77 1.32 -59.71 -12.89
C ILE A 77 2.38 -58.67 -12.52
N SER A 78 3.27 -58.35 -13.46
CA SER A 78 4.19 -57.23 -13.35
C SER A 78 3.73 -56.07 -14.23
N ILE A 79 4.00 -54.85 -13.75
CA ILE A 79 3.63 -53.61 -14.43
C ILE A 79 4.92 -52.86 -14.75
N HIS A 80 5.15 -52.57 -16.02
CA HIS A 80 6.35 -51.90 -16.51
C HIS A 80 5.99 -50.55 -17.13
N GLN A 81 6.69 -49.50 -16.73
CA GLN A 81 6.59 -48.20 -17.37
C GLN A 81 7.47 -48.21 -18.62
N THR A 82 6.86 -47.92 -19.77
CA THR A 82 7.56 -47.79 -21.05
C THR A 82 7.36 -46.37 -21.57
N LEU A 83 8.17 -45.97 -22.56
CA LEU A 83 8.09 -44.63 -23.17
C LEU A 83 6.70 -44.31 -23.78
N HIS A 84 5.86 -45.31 -24.04
CA HIS A 84 4.54 -45.17 -24.66
C HIS A 84 3.36 -45.49 -23.72
N GLY A 85 3.63 -45.68 -22.42
CA GLY A 85 2.60 -45.99 -21.43
C GLY A 85 2.95 -47.18 -20.55
N THR A 86 1.96 -47.69 -19.82
CA THR A 86 2.15 -48.74 -18.81
C THR A 86 1.77 -50.11 -19.38
N LEU A 87 2.74 -51.05 -19.44
CA LEU A 87 2.54 -52.43 -19.90
C LEU A 87 2.33 -53.38 -18.71
N GLN A 88 1.28 -54.21 -18.75
CA GLN A 88 1.01 -55.25 -17.76
C GLN A 88 1.27 -56.65 -18.35
N VAL A 89 2.06 -57.48 -17.67
CA VAL A 89 2.45 -58.83 -18.11
C VAL A 89 2.07 -59.86 -17.05
N ASN A 90 1.37 -60.94 -17.42
CA ASN A 90 1.02 -62.04 -16.53
C ASN A 90 1.92 -63.25 -16.76
N TRP A 91 2.87 -63.47 -15.84
CA TRP A 91 3.92 -64.47 -16.02
C TRP A 91 3.43 -65.92 -15.97
N GLN A 92 2.24 -66.15 -15.42
CA GLN A 92 1.65 -67.49 -15.35
C GLN A 92 0.94 -67.92 -16.63
N THR A 93 0.60 -66.96 -17.50
CA THR A 93 -0.06 -67.23 -18.79
C THR A 93 0.86 -66.94 -19.95
N ASP A 94 1.63 -65.85 -19.88
CA ASP A 94 2.33 -65.30 -21.05
C ASP A 94 3.70 -65.96 -21.26
N TYR A 95 4.28 -66.59 -20.22
CA TYR A 95 5.65 -67.13 -20.23
C TYR A 95 5.80 -68.47 -19.45
N ALA A 96 4.70 -69.15 -19.14
CA ALA A 96 4.73 -70.37 -18.34
C ALA A 96 5.42 -71.53 -19.09
N GLY A 97 6.47 -72.11 -18.49
CA GLY A 97 7.20 -73.22 -19.08
C GLY A 97 8.25 -72.82 -20.13
N GLU A 98 8.48 -71.53 -20.37
CA GLU A 98 9.48 -71.08 -21.35
C GLU A 98 10.91 -71.12 -20.81
N PHE A 99 11.09 -70.89 -19.51
CA PHE A 99 12.41 -70.80 -18.89
C PHE A 99 12.78 -72.09 -18.15
N ILE A 100 14.04 -72.53 -18.22
CA ILE A 100 14.55 -73.70 -17.45
C ILE A 100 15.15 -73.21 -16.13
N CYS A 101 14.98 -73.97 -15.04
CA CYS A 101 15.47 -73.56 -13.72
C CYS A 101 17.00 -73.41 -13.72
N PRO A 102 17.56 -72.21 -13.47
CA PRO A 102 19.01 -71.98 -13.55
C PRO A 102 19.80 -72.60 -12.39
N GLN A 103 19.13 -73.19 -11.40
CA GLN A 103 19.77 -73.76 -10.21
C GLN A 103 19.94 -75.29 -10.29
N CYS A 104 19.02 -76.00 -10.94
CA CYS A 104 19.15 -77.44 -11.16
C CYS A 104 19.21 -77.83 -12.64
N ASN A 105 18.86 -76.91 -13.55
CA ASN A 105 18.85 -77.09 -15.01
C ASN A 105 18.03 -78.27 -15.55
N GLN A 106 17.19 -78.89 -14.72
CA GLN A 106 16.50 -80.14 -15.06
C GLN A 106 15.03 -79.96 -15.48
N GLU A 107 14.33 -78.92 -15.00
CA GLU A 107 12.91 -78.70 -15.36
C GLU A 107 12.60 -77.26 -15.76
N LYS A 108 11.62 -77.13 -16.65
CA LYS A 108 11.02 -75.86 -17.07
C LYS A 108 10.17 -75.28 -15.95
N ILE A 109 10.25 -73.96 -15.79
CA ILE A 109 9.68 -73.25 -14.67
C ILE A 109 8.24 -72.85 -14.98
N THR A 110 7.31 -73.36 -14.17
CA THR A 110 5.87 -73.15 -14.35
C THR A 110 5.19 -72.49 -13.14
N SER A 111 5.92 -72.31 -12.02
CA SER A 111 5.34 -71.82 -10.76
C SER A 111 5.86 -70.43 -10.38
N PHE A 112 5.01 -69.42 -10.60
CA PHE A 112 5.28 -68.01 -10.38
C PHE A 112 4.35 -67.46 -9.30
N TYR A 113 4.85 -66.64 -8.39
CA TYR A 113 3.99 -65.97 -7.40
C TYR A 113 4.51 -64.59 -7.02
N ASN A 114 3.56 -63.72 -6.66
CA ASN A 114 3.81 -62.32 -6.33
C ASN A 114 3.97 -62.15 -4.81
N ASN A 115 5.04 -61.50 -4.37
CA ASN A 115 5.27 -61.13 -2.98
C ASN A 115 5.31 -59.60 -2.85
N GLN A 116 4.22 -59.03 -2.33
CA GLN A 116 4.02 -57.59 -2.23
C GLN A 116 4.99 -56.87 -1.27
N LYS A 117 5.73 -57.59 -0.41
CA LYS A 117 6.65 -57.01 0.57
C LYS A 117 8.13 -56.98 0.13
N ALA A 118 8.48 -57.54 -1.04
CA ALA A 118 9.85 -57.55 -1.55
C ALA A 118 10.07 -56.51 -2.68
N ILE A 119 11.30 -56.02 -2.82
CA ILE A 119 11.67 -54.99 -3.82
C ILE A 119 11.45 -55.51 -5.25
N SER A 120 11.79 -56.77 -5.53
CA SER A 120 11.34 -57.50 -6.73
C SER A 120 10.09 -58.32 -6.36
N LYS A 121 8.95 -57.90 -6.92
CA LYS A 121 7.65 -58.44 -6.52
C LYS A 121 7.37 -59.83 -7.09
N LEU A 122 8.04 -60.26 -8.15
CA LEU A 122 7.86 -61.58 -8.76
C LEU A 122 8.93 -62.57 -8.28
N ARG A 123 8.50 -63.72 -7.77
CA ARG A 123 9.38 -64.85 -7.42
C ARG A 123 8.96 -66.09 -8.19
N VAL A 124 9.94 -66.92 -8.46
CA VAL A 124 9.74 -68.15 -9.20
C VAL A 124 10.32 -69.33 -8.44
N LYS A 125 9.53 -70.39 -8.26
CA LYS A 125 9.94 -71.58 -7.52
C LYS A 125 10.03 -72.76 -8.47
N CYS A 126 11.18 -73.43 -8.48
CA CYS A 126 11.32 -74.69 -9.20
C CYS A 126 10.61 -75.79 -8.40
N GLN A 127 9.80 -76.61 -9.06
CA GLN A 127 9.09 -77.69 -8.38
C GLN A 127 10.01 -78.86 -8.03
N SER A 128 10.96 -79.22 -8.91
CA SER A 128 11.91 -80.30 -8.64
C SER A 128 12.89 -80.00 -7.49
N CYS A 129 13.62 -78.88 -7.52
CA CYS A 129 14.62 -78.60 -6.47
C CYS A 129 14.10 -77.72 -5.33
N ALA A 130 12.82 -77.33 -5.37
CA ALA A 130 12.14 -76.45 -4.41
C ALA A 130 12.76 -75.06 -4.17
N LYS A 131 13.89 -74.73 -4.81
CA LYS A 131 14.58 -73.43 -4.66
C LYS A 131 13.79 -72.31 -5.33
N ILE A 132 13.78 -71.15 -4.66
CA ILE A 132 13.08 -69.95 -5.10
C ILE A 132 14.10 -68.94 -5.64
N THR A 133 13.94 -68.54 -6.89
CA THR A 133 14.78 -67.55 -7.57
C THR A 133 13.95 -66.33 -7.95
N GLN A 134 14.58 -65.15 -7.98
CA GLN A 134 13.94 -63.90 -8.36
C GLN A 134 14.38 -63.52 -9.76
N LEU A 135 13.44 -63.33 -10.68
CA LEU A 135 13.76 -62.73 -11.98
C LEU A 135 13.82 -61.22 -11.77
N THR A 136 15.02 -60.71 -11.53
CA THR A 136 15.26 -59.26 -11.52
C THR A 136 15.43 -58.81 -12.97
N CYS A 137 14.51 -57.98 -13.46
CA CYS A 137 14.77 -57.17 -14.65
C CYS A 137 16.02 -56.33 -14.34
N GLN A 138 17.14 -56.60 -15.02
CA GLN A 138 18.38 -55.88 -14.84
C GLN A 138 18.15 -54.42 -15.27
N LEU A 139 17.88 -53.54 -14.30
CA LEU A 139 18.27 -52.15 -14.42
C LEU A 139 19.82 -52.14 -14.49
N PRO A 140 20.44 -51.42 -15.44
CA PRO A 140 21.87 -51.49 -15.69
C PRO A 140 22.68 -51.34 -14.40
N GLN A 141 23.71 -52.19 -14.21
CA GLN A 141 24.78 -51.93 -13.26
C GLN A 141 25.29 -50.52 -13.55
N HIS A 142 25.14 -49.60 -12.59
CA HIS A 142 25.61 -48.23 -12.77
C HIS A 142 27.11 -48.30 -13.09
N PRO A 143 27.58 -47.70 -14.20
CA PRO A 143 29.01 -47.61 -14.46
C PRO A 143 29.68 -46.84 -13.31
N ASN A 144 31.00 -46.99 -13.14
CA ASN A 144 31.81 -46.32 -12.11
C ASN A 144 31.96 -44.81 -12.37
N ILE A 145 30.85 -44.18 -12.76
CA ILE A 145 30.69 -42.79 -13.14
C ILE A 145 30.08 -42.04 -11.96
N SER A 146 30.81 -41.09 -11.41
CA SER A 146 30.21 -40.08 -10.52
C SER A 146 29.82 -38.86 -11.34
N ILE A 147 28.75 -38.20 -10.92
CA ILE A 147 28.22 -37.01 -11.58
C ILE A 147 28.32 -35.85 -10.59
N HIS A 148 29.07 -34.81 -10.96
CA HIS A 148 29.33 -33.64 -10.14
C HIS A 148 28.76 -32.38 -10.80
N GLN A 149 28.13 -31.52 -9.98
CA GLN A 149 27.63 -30.22 -10.44
C GLN A 149 28.78 -29.20 -10.43
N THR A 150 29.00 -28.53 -11.56
CA THR A 150 30.02 -27.49 -11.71
C THR A 150 29.40 -26.20 -12.28
N LEU A 151 30.13 -25.08 -12.20
CA LEU A 151 29.65 -23.76 -12.67
C LEU A 151 29.29 -23.74 -14.16
N ASN A 152 29.83 -24.66 -14.97
CA ASN A 152 29.62 -24.73 -16.42
C ASN A 152 28.73 -25.91 -16.84
N GLY A 153 28.05 -26.56 -15.90
CA GLY A 153 27.18 -27.71 -16.15
C GLY A 153 27.59 -28.94 -15.35
N THR A 154 27.11 -30.10 -15.78
CA THR A 154 27.29 -31.37 -15.05
C THR A 154 28.46 -32.17 -15.61
N LEU A 155 29.46 -32.46 -14.78
CA LEU A 155 30.64 -33.26 -15.14
C LEU A 155 30.45 -34.73 -14.72
N SER A 156 30.57 -35.66 -15.65
CA SER A 156 30.53 -37.09 -15.42
C SER A 156 31.95 -37.66 -15.47
N VAL A 157 32.42 -38.28 -14.39
CA VAL A 157 33.79 -38.80 -14.23
C VAL A 157 33.75 -40.30 -14.05
N ASN A 158 34.45 -41.07 -14.90
CA ASN A 158 34.63 -42.50 -14.74
C ASN A 158 35.95 -42.80 -14.02
N TRP A 159 35.87 -43.12 -12.72
CA TRP A 159 37.05 -43.26 -11.87
C TRP A 159 37.98 -44.41 -12.25
N GLN A 160 37.46 -45.40 -12.98
CA GLN A 160 38.24 -46.57 -13.39
C GLN A 160 39.05 -46.32 -14.66
N THR A 161 38.73 -45.29 -15.44
CA THR A 161 39.44 -44.93 -16.68
C THR A 161 40.16 -43.60 -16.58
N ASP A 162 39.56 -42.63 -15.88
CA ASP A 162 40.02 -41.24 -15.93
C ASP A 162 41.09 -40.92 -14.87
N TYR A 163 41.16 -41.73 -13.80
CA TYR A 163 41.99 -41.45 -12.61
C TYR A 163 42.61 -42.71 -11.96
N ALA A 164 42.58 -43.85 -12.65
CA ALA A 164 43.05 -45.12 -12.10
C ALA A 164 44.57 -45.11 -11.86
N GLY A 165 44.98 -45.26 -10.60
CA GLY A 165 46.39 -45.29 -10.21
C GLY A 165 47.07 -43.92 -10.08
N GLU A 166 46.36 -42.81 -10.31
CA GLU A 166 46.94 -41.46 -10.19
C GLU A 166 47.17 -41.03 -8.73
N PHE A 167 46.35 -41.52 -7.80
CA PHE A 167 46.36 -41.07 -6.41
C PHE A 167 47.06 -42.06 -5.48
N ILE A 168 48.15 -41.60 -4.84
CA ILE A 168 48.84 -42.32 -3.78
C ILE A 168 47.98 -42.28 -2.51
N CYS A 169 47.87 -43.41 -1.81
CA CYS A 169 47.07 -43.52 -0.60
C CYS A 169 47.65 -42.62 0.51
N PRO A 170 46.91 -41.62 1.01
CA PRO A 170 47.42 -40.69 2.02
C PRO A 170 47.55 -41.32 3.41
N GLN A 171 47.05 -42.54 3.62
CA GLN A 171 47.11 -43.24 4.91
C GLN A 171 48.37 -44.10 5.05
N CYS A 172 48.83 -44.74 3.97
CA CYS A 172 50.04 -45.57 4.02
C CYS A 172 51.19 -45.04 3.17
N ASN A 173 50.96 -44.07 2.28
CA ASN A 173 51.92 -43.50 1.33
C ASN A 173 52.67 -44.52 0.45
N GLN A 174 52.24 -45.78 0.41
CA GLN A 174 52.89 -46.87 -0.33
C GLN A 174 52.00 -47.50 -1.41
N GLY A 175 50.69 -47.57 -1.18
CA GLY A 175 49.73 -48.11 -2.16
C GLY A 175 49.00 -47.03 -2.95
N GLN A 176 48.31 -47.43 -4.02
CA GLN A 176 47.49 -46.53 -4.85
C GLN A 176 45.99 -46.74 -4.57
N ILE A 177 45.19 -45.72 -4.88
CA ILE A 177 43.73 -45.80 -4.77
C ILE A 177 43.16 -46.28 -6.10
N THR A 178 43.01 -47.60 -6.24
CA THR A 178 42.65 -48.26 -7.50
C THR A 178 41.33 -49.05 -7.42
N ASN A 179 40.78 -49.24 -6.21
CA ASN A 179 39.57 -50.05 -5.98
C ASN A 179 38.35 -49.19 -5.60
N PHE A 180 37.27 -49.32 -6.37
CA PHE A 180 36.07 -48.47 -6.28
C PHE A 180 34.80 -49.31 -6.08
N TYR A 181 33.94 -48.91 -5.13
CA TYR A 181 32.69 -49.62 -4.82
C TYR A 181 31.53 -48.67 -4.59
N TYR A 182 30.32 -49.11 -4.96
CA TYR A 182 29.09 -48.34 -4.74
C TYR A 182 28.31 -48.83 -3.51
N SER A 183 28.06 -47.93 -2.54
CA SER A 183 27.33 -48.23 -1.31
C SER A 183 25.94 -47.59 -1.32
N LYS A 184 24.88 -48.40 -1.16
CA LYS A 184 23.48 -47.96 -1.24
C LYS A 184 22.97 -47.17 -0.02
N GLY A 185 23.77 -47.01 1.04
CA GLY A 185 23.33 -46.42 2.31
C GLY A 185 24.12 -45.20 2.82
N ALA A 186 25.16 -44.75 2.11
CA ALA A 186 25.96 -43.58 2.48
C ALA A 186 25.60 -42.34 1.66
N VAL A 187 25.84 -41.14 2.20
CA VAL A 187 25.50 -39.87 1.53
C VAL A 187 26.33 -39.67 0.25
N CYS A 188 27.63 -39.95 0.28
CA CYS A 188 28.39 -40.23 -0.95
C CYS A 188 28.36 -41.73 -1.21
N LYS A 189 27.78 -42.10 -2.34
CA LYS A 189 27.57 -43.50 -2.69
C LYS A 189 28.82 -44.17 -3.25
N LEU A 190 29.89 -43.43 -3.51
CA LEU A 190 31.18 -43.95 -3.98
C LEU A 190 32.17 -44.11 -2.83
N LYS A 191 32.68 -45.33 -2.66
CA LYS A 191 33.68 -45.72 -1.68
C LYS A 191 34.98 -46.04 -2.39
N LEU A 192 36.08 -45.46 -1.92
CA LEU A 192 37.43 -45.63 -2.47
C LEU A 192 38.25 -46.48 -1.51
N SER A 193 39.14 -47.33 -2.02
CA SER A 193 40.04 -48.12 -1.18
C SER A 193 41.43 -48.29 -1.77
N CYS A 194 42.42 -48.40 -0.89
CA CYS A 194 43.79 -48.66 -1.27
C CYS A 194 44.01 -50.13 -1.62
N ASP A 195 44.78 -50.40 -2.67
CA ASP A 195 45.19 -51.75 -3.06
C ASP A 195 46.17 -52.41 -2.07
N PHE A 196 46.98 -51.61 -1.37
CA PHE A 196 48.00 -52.13 -0.46
C PHE A 196 47.50 -52.30 0.97
N CYS A 197 46.99 -51.23 1.60
CA CYS A 197 46.57 -51.28 3.01
C CYS A 197 45.08 -51.57 3.21
N HIS A 198 44.31 -51.67 2.11
CA HIS A 198 42.87 -51.94 2.08
C HIS A 198 41.99 -50.98 2.88
N GLN A 199 42.57 -49.90 3.43
CA GLN A 199 41.81 -48.85 4.10
C GLN A 199 40.89 -48.15 3.10
N THR A 200 39.68 -47.86 3.57
CA THR A 200 38.63 -47.34 2.72
C THR A 200 38.20 -45.95 3.14
N THR A 201 38.05 -45.04 2.18
CA THR A 201 37.58 -43.67 2.39
C THR A 201 36.38 -43.37 1.50
N TYR A 202 35.65 -42.30 1.82
CA TYR A 202 34.52 -41.81 1.03
C TYR A 202 34.80 -40.37 0.61
N LEU A 203 34.31 -39.98 -0.55
CA LEU A 203 34.28 -38.57 -0.94
C LEU A 203 33.10 -37.86 -0.23
N THR A 204 33.11 -37.74 1.10
CA THR A 204 32.17 -36.87 1.83
C THR A 204 32.72 -36.37 3.15
N GLY A 205 32.60 -35.05 3.37
CA GLY A 205 32.68 -34.44 4.69
C GLY A 205 31.51 -34.86 5.60
N THR A 206 31.76 -34.85 6.91
CA THR A 206 30.83 -35.19 8.01
C THR A 206 29.43 -34.57 7.86
N VAL A 207 28.38 -35.40 7.98
CA VAL A 207 26.97 -34.94 7.92
C VAL A 207 26.50 -34.48 9.30
N LYS A 208 26.43 -33.15 9.52
CA LYS A 208 25.66 -32.57 10.63
C LYS A 208 24.17 -32.78 10.34
N HIS A 209 23.40 -33.36 11.26
CA HIS A 209 21.94 -33.42 11.11
C HIS A 209 21.36 -32.00 10.96
N LEU A 210 20.53 -31.81 9.93
CA LEU A 210 19.90 -30.52 9.68
C LEU A 210 18.89 -30.22 10.81
N PRO A 211 18.84 -28.98 11.31
CA PRO A 211 18.02 -28.58 12.45
C PRO A 211 16.56 -28.35 12.04
N ILE A 212 15.94 -29.33 11.38
CA ILE A 212 14.62 -29.20 10.76
C ILE A 212 13.58 -29.97 11.59
N SER A 213 12.47 -29.31 11.96
CA SER A 213 11.27 -29.95 12.51
C SER A 213 10.12 -29.90 11.51
N THR A 214 9.07 -30.68 11.75
CA THR A 214 7.89 -30.74 10.89
C THR A 214 6.63 -30.54 11.74
N HIS A 215 5.75 -29.62 11.34
CA HIS A 215 4.57 -29.18 12.09
C HIS A 215 3.29 -29.21 11.25
N LEU A 216 2.15 -29.57 11.85
CA LEU A 216 0.83 -29.43 11.22
C LEU A 216 0.32 -27.99 11.34
N THR A 217 -0.20 -27.45 10.24
CA THR A 217 -0.74 -26.09 10.09
C THR A 217 -2.14 -26.16 9.47
N LEU A 218 -2.87 -25.04 9.47
CA LEU A 218 -4.21 -24.97 8.88
C LEU A 218 -4.30 -25.36 7.39
N GLN A 219 -3.17 -25.41 6.66
CA GLN A 219 -3.12 -25.71 5.21
C GLN A 219 -2.15 -26.82 4.84
N GLY A 220 -1.75 -27.64 5.80
CA GLY A 220 -0.88 -28.80 5.56
C GLY A 220 0.31 -28.85 6.51
N THR A 221 1.38 -29.48 6.05
CA THR A 221 2.56 -29.77 6.87
C THR A 221 3.70 -28.80 6.53
N LEU A 222 4.31 -28.18 7.56
CA LEU A 222 5.38 -27.19 7.44
C LEU A 222 6.68 -27.74 8.02
N SER A 223 7.77 -27.71 7.25
CA SER A 223 9.12 -28.01 7.75
C SER A 223 9.86 -26.72 8.11
N VAL A 224 10.41 -26.62 9.32
CA VAL A 224 11.05 -25.40 9.85
C VAL A 224 12.50 -25.69 10.22
N ASN A 225 13.44 -24.94 9.64
CA ASN A 225 14.86 -24.96 10.00
C ASN A 225 15.13 -24.02 11.18
N TRP A 226 15.41 -24.57 12.35
CA TRP A 226 15.57 -23.82 13.60
C TRP A 226 16.89 -23.06 13.71
N ALA A 227 17.98 -23.56 13.12
CA ALA A 227 19.24 -22.82 13.16
C ALA A 227 19.22 -21.59 12.25
N GLU A 228 18.45 -21.60 11.17
CA GLU A 228 18.30 -20.41 10.33
C GLU A 228 17.27 -19.43 10.90
N LYS A 229 16.17 -19.95 11.46
CA LYS A 229 15.02 -19.10 11.81
C LYS A 229 15.03 -18.60 13.25
N TYR A 230 15.66 -19.31 14.19
CA TYR A 230 15.53 -19.08 15.63
C TYR A 230 16.87 -19.15 16.38
N ALA A 231 18.00 -19.06 15.69
CA ALA A 231 19.32 -19.16 16.32
C ALA A 231 19.52 -18.08 17.40
N GLY A 232 19.78 -18.52 18.63
CA GLY A 232 20.06 -17.63 19.76
C GLY A 232 18.85 -16.89 20.33
N GLU A 233 17.64 -17.09 19.79
CA GLU A 233 16.43 -16.39 20.23
C GLU A 233 15.96 -16.87 21.62
N PHE A 234 16.13 -18.15 21.93
CA PHE A 234 15.62 -18.75 23.15
C PHE A 234 16.72 -18.92 24.20
N ILE A 235 16.54 -18.22 25.33
CA ILE A 235 17.32 -18.45 26.54
C ILE A 235 16.88 -19.79 27.14
N CYS A 236 17.84 -20.58 27.60
CA CYS A 236 17.59 -21.88 28.19
C CYS A 236 16.81 -21.71 29.50
N PRO A 237 15.57 -22.23 29.59
CA PRO A 237 14.74 -22.05 30.80
C PRO A 237 15.26 -22.83 32.01
N GLN A 238 16.22 -23.74 31.80
CA GLN A 238 16.79 -24.59 32.86
C GLN A 238 17.96 -23.93 33.57
N CYS A 239 18.79 -23.17 32.84
CA CYS A 239 19.96 -22.51 33.44
C CYS A 239 19.93 -20.98 33.35
N ASN A 240 19.00 -20.39 32.59
CA ASN A 240 18.85 -18.96 32.31
C ASN A 240 20.11 -18.22 31.82
N GLN A 241 21.22 -18.94 31.56
CA GLN A 241 22.51 -18.39 31.16
C GLN A 241 22.92 -18.79 29.74
N GLY A 242 22.45 -19.93 29.24
CA GLY A 242 22.79 -20.42 27.89
C GLY A 242 21.67 -20.23 26.88
N GLN A 243 22.00 -20.37 25.60
CA GLN A 243 21.05 -20.32 24.50
C GLN A 243 20.78 -21.71 23.93
N ILE A 244 19.56 -21.92 23.48
CA ILE A 244 19.17 -23.13 22.79
C ILE A 244 19.72 -23.08 21.35
N SER A 245 20.70 -23.93 21.06
CA SER A 245 21.43 -23.91 19.77
C SER A 245 21.98 -25.27 19.32
N LYS A 246 21.88 -26.32 20.15
CA LYS A 246 22.25 -27.69 19.79
C LYS A 246 21.02 -28.45 19.31
N PHE A 247 21.18 -29.33 18.32
CA PHE A 247 20.07 -30.06 17.71
C PHE A 247 20.34 -31.56 17.73
N ASN A 248 19.35 -32.36 18.12
CA ASN A 248 19.44 -33.82 18.10
C ASN A 248 18.13 -34.41 17.60
N TYR A 249 18.21 -35.41 16.73
CA TYR A 249 17.04 -36.07 16.17
C TYR A 249 16.69 -37.34 16.95
N THR A 250 15.40 -37.60 17.21
CA THR A 250 14.95 -38.82 17.88
C THR A 250 13.76 -39.45 17.16
N ASN A 251 13.85 -40.75 16.87
CA ASN A 251 12.75 -41.52 16.29
C ASN A 251 11.66 -41.77 17.36
N GLY A 252 10.38 -41.52 17.03
CA GLY A 252 9.23 -41.96 17.84
C GLY A 252 8.35 -40.87 18.49
N HIS A 253 8.63 -39.58 18.28
CA HIS A 253 7.77 -38.48 18.76
C HIS A 253 7.20 -37.65 17.60
N SER A 254 6.06 -36.97 17.81
CA SER A 254 5.40 -36.11 16.80
C SER A 254 6.27 -34.93 16.34
N CYS A 255 7.19 -34.48 17.20
CA CYS A 255 8.29 -33.59 16.84
C CYS A 255 9.60 -34.36 16.98
N GLN A 256 10.27 -34.62 15.85
CA GLN A 256 11.46 -35.46 15.78
C GLN A 256 12.75 -34.73 16.19
N LEU A 257 12.68 -33.45 16.57
CA LEU A 257 13.81 -32.57 16.88
C LEU A 257 13.85 -32.22 18.38
N ARG A 258 14.94 -32.57 19.07
CA ARG A 258 15.29 -32.13 20.43
C ARG A 258 16.25 -30.96 20.37
N LEU A 259 15.99 -29.96 21.20
CA LEU A 259 16.81 -28.76 21.29
C LEU A 259 17.67 -28.80 22.56
N GLY A 260 18.94 -28.44 22.44
CA GLY A 260 19.92 -28.47 23.51
C GLY A 260 20.50 -27.10 23.81
N CYS A 261 20.74 -26.82 25.08
CA CYS A 261 21.45 -25.63 25.52
C CYS A 261 22.95 -25.73 25.18
N ASN A 262 23.55 -24.65 24.69
CA ASN A 262 25.01 -24.60 24.50
C ASN A 262 25.79 -24.60 25.82
N HIS A 263 25.23 -24.04 26.88
CA HIS A 263 25.87 -23.88 28.19
C HIS A 263 25.71 -25.12 29.08
N CYS A 264 24.49 -25.41 29.56
CA CYS A 264 24.26 -26.53 30.49
C CYS A 264 24.10 -27.90 29.80
N SER A 265 24.09 -27.94 28.46
CA SER A 265 23.91 -29.16 27.64
C SER A 265 22.62 -29.96 27.90
N GLN A 266 21.71 -29.45 28.75
CA GLN A 266 20.40 -30.04 28.97
C GLN A 266 19.57 -29.96 27.68
N LYS A 267 18.86 -31.06 27.40
CA LYS A 267 18.03 -31.22 26.21
C LYS A 267 16.57 -31.05 26.60
N THR A 268 15.86 -30.20 25.86
CA THR A 268 14.41 -30.05 25.99
C THR A 268 13.73 -30.40 24.68
N LEU A 269 12.50 -30.87 24.78
CA LEU A 269 11.55 -30.95 23.67
C LEU A 269 10.73 -29.66 23.73
N LEU A 270 10.31 -29.11 22.58
CA LEU A 270 9.27 -28.07 22.54
C LEU A 270 7.92 -28.69 22.96
N CYS A 271 7.80 -29.07 24.23
CA CYS A 271 6.59 -29.59 24.84
C CYS A 271 5.75 -28.42 25.36
N CYS A 272 5.24 -27.55 24.48
CA CYS A 272 4.03 -26.76 24.75
C CYS A 272 3.72 -25.91 23.53
N GLN A 273 2.50 -26.09 23.00
CA GLN A 273 1.83 -25.32 21.96
C GLN A 273 2.71 -24.71 20.86
N VAL A 274 2.58 -25.29 19.66
CA VAL A 274 3.05 -24.70 18.40
C VAL A 274 2.78 -23.19 18.44
N LEU A 275 3.84 -22.38 18.31
CA LEU A 275 3.76 -20.92 18.32
C LEU A 275 2.55 -20.46 17.50
N PRO A 276 1.72 -19.50 17.95
CA PRO A 276 0.51 -19.09 17.24
C PRO A 276 0.75 -18.79 15.75
N GLN A 277 1.94 -18.27 15.42
CA GLN A 277 2.37 -17.98 14.06
C GLN A 277 2.64 -19.23 13.20
N ILE A 278 3.08 -20.33 13.81
CA ILE A 278 3.32 -21.60 13.13
C ILE A 278 2.00 -22.33 12.89
N HIS A 279 1.11 -22.37 13.89
CA HIS A 279 -0.19 -23.03 13.77
C HIS A 279 -1.07 -22.37 12.69
N SER A 280 -1.10 -21.03 12.71
CA SER A 280 -1.92 -20.21 11.81
C SER A 280 -1.22 -19.87 10.49
N TYR A 281 -0.18 -20.62 10.12
CA TYR A 281 0.60 -20.40 8.91
C TYR A 281 -0.22 -20.63 7.63
N ARG A 282 0.04 -19.80 6.62
CA ARG A 282 -0.62 -19.85 5.30
C ARG A 282 0.42 -20.04 4.20
N SER A 283 0.62 -21.29 3.78
CA SER A 283 1.67 -21.68 2.81
C SER A 283 1.44 -21.12 1.40
N HIS A 284 0.18 -21.00 0.98
CA HIS A 284 -0.22 -20.47 -0.33
C HIS A 284 -0.09 -18.94 -0.47
N LEU A 285 0.14 -18.21 0.62
CA LEU A 285 0.25 -16.75 0.60
C LEU A 285 1.71 -16.31 0.60
N VAL A 286 1.98 -15.27 -0.19
CA VAL A 286 3.27 -14.57 -0.20
C VAL A 286 3.14 -13.22 0.51
N CYS A 287 4.24 -12.75 1.09
CA CYS A 287 4.31 -11.42 1.67
C CYS A 287 4.10 -10.38 0.57
N PRO A 288 3.09 -9.53 0.70
CA PRO A 288 2.82 -8.50 -0.29
C PRO A 288 3.84 -7.35 -0.21
N ASN A 289 4.63 -7.26 0.86
CA ASN A 289 5.69 -6.26 0.96
C ASN A 289 6.79 -6.59 -0.06
N PRO A 290 6.98 -5.76 -1.10
CA PRO A 290 8.00 -6.00 -2.11
C PRO A 290 9.42 -6.03 -1.52
N LEU A 291 9.64 -5.33 -0.40
CA LEU A 291 10.91 -5.24 0.33
C LEU A 291 11.21 -6.47 1.21
N CYS A 292 10.21 -7.32 1.48
CA CYS A 292 10.42 -8.55 2.22
C CYS A 292 11.04 -9.60 1.29
N GLN A 293 12.36 -9.62 1.18
CA GLN A 293 13.07 -10.60 0.34
C GLN A 293 13.30 -11.95 1.04
N GLN A 294 12.96 -12.04 2.33
CA GLN A 294 13.16 -13.25 3.10
C GLN A 294 12.19 -14.35 2.64
N ILE A 295 12.73 -15.55 2.41
CA ILE A 295 11.97 -16.70 1.96
C ILE A 295 11.42 -17.47 3.17
N GLY A 296 10.11 -17.68 3.15
CA GLY A 296 9.37 -18.49 4.10
C GLY A 296 9.70 -19.97 3.96
N PRO A 297 9.28 -20.81 4.92
CA PRO A 297 9.81 -22.17 5.01
C PRO A 297 9.41 -23.11 3.85
N ASN A 298 8.41 -22.76 3.03
CA ASN A 298 8.03 -23.52 1.82
C ASN A 298 8.55 -22.90 0.52
N GLY A 299 9.56 -22.03 0.60
CA GLY A 299 10.14 -21.38 -0.59
C GLY A 299 9.37 -20.16 -1.09
N GLN A 300 8.26 -19.79 -0.43
CA GLN A 300 7.47 -18.64 -0.83
C GLN A 300 8.01 -17.34 -0.21
N LYS A 301 7.78 -16.20 -0.85
CA LYS A 301 8.22 -14.90 -0.34
C LYS A 301 7.52 -14.60 0.99
N GLY A 302 8.28 -14.40 2.07
CA GLY A 302 7.79 -14.12 3.41
C GLY A 302 7.19 -15.31 4.17
N TRP A 303 7.09 -15.17 5.49
CA TRP A 303 6.44 -16.15 6.37
C TRP A 303 5.11 -15.58 6.85
N ILE A 304 4.00 -16.06 6.28
CA ILE A 304 2.66 -15.50 6.51
C ILE A 304 1.87 -16.34 7.50
N TYR A 305 1.28 -15.68 8.49
CA TYR A 305 0.38 -16.31 9.46
C TYR A 305 -0.86 -15.44 9.73
N GLU A 306 -1.97 -16.06 10.08
CA GLU A 306 -3.20 -15.37 10.44
C GLU A 306 -3.10 -14.78 11.86
N SER A 307 -3.50 -13.51 12.00
CA SER A 307 -3.49 -12.78 13.25
C SER A 307 -4.89 -12.25 13.56
N PHE A 308 -5.44 -12.60 14.73
CA PHE A 308 -6.74 -12.11 15.17
C PHE A 308 -6.58 -10.74 15.85
N GLN A 309 -7.27 -9.72 15.33
CA GLN A 309 -7.50 -8.47 16.04
C GLN A 309 -8.89 -8.55 16.68
N ALA A 310 -8.98 -8.32 17.99
CA ALA A 310 -10.19 -8.55 18.79
C ALA A 310 -11.45 -7.80 18.33
N ASN A 311 -11.34 -6.81 17.43
CA ASN A 311 -12.44 -5.94 17.00
C ASN A 311 -12.81 -6.04 15.50
N SER A 312 -12.29 -7.00 14.74
CA SER A 312 -12.64 -7.14 13.31
C SER A 312 -13.18 -8.53 12.95
N ARG A 313 -14.36 -8.60 12.33
CA ARG A 313 -14.96 -9.83 11.75
C ARG A 313 -14.21 -10.36 10.50
N GLN A 314 -13.03 -9.83 10.18
CA GLN A 314 -12.25 -10.21 9.00
C GLN A 314 -10.88 -10.77 9.42
N SER A 315 -10.45 -11.86 8.78
CA SER A 315 -9.15 -12.50 8.98
C SER A 315 -8.03 -11.64 8.39
N ASN A 316 -7.17 -11.07 9.24
CA ASN A 316 -5.96 -10.37 8.82
C ASN A 316 -4.75 -11.31 8.89
N CYS A 317 -3.83 -11.17 7.93
CA CYS A 317 -2.56 -11.89 7.89
C CYS A 317 -1.40 -10.97 8.28
N ARG A 318 -0.33 -11.54 8.83
CA ARG A 318 0.90 -10.82 9.15
C ARG A 318 2.12 -11.59 8.64
N CYS A 319 3.09 -10.87 8.10
CA CYS A 319 4.40 -11.45 7.77
C CYS A 319 5.29 -11.47 9.02
N TYR A 320 5.88 -12.61 9.36
CA TYR A 320 6.82 -12.72 10.49
C TYR A 320 8.08 -11.87 10.26
N PHE A 321 8.69 -11.91 9.07
CA PHE A 321 9.96 -11.21 8.83
C PHE A 321 9.84 -9.68 8.81
N CYS A 322 8.92 -9.15 8.00
CA CYS A 322 8.79 -7.70 7.86
C CYS A 322 7.67 -7.08 8.70
N HIS A 323 6.99 -7.89 9.50
CA HIS A 323 5.92 -7.51 10.41
C HIS A 323 4.71 -6.79 9.79
N ILE A 324 4.61 -6.73 8.45
CA ILE A 324 3.50 -6.09 7.75
C ILE A 324 2.21 -6.88 7.98
N ASN A 325 1.13 -6.17 8.32
CA ASN A 325 -0.21 -6.74 8.38
C ASN A 325 -0.92 -6.46 7.06
N PHE A 326 -1.72 -7.40 6.56
CA PHE A 326 -2.50 -7.22 5.34
C PHE A 326 -3.72 -8.16 5.33
N ASN A 327 -4.76 -7.78 4.59
CA ASN A 327 -5.89 -8.67 4.34
C ASN A 327 -5.60 -9.50 3.06
N PRO A 328 -5.59 -10.85 3.13
CA PRO A 328 -5.24 -11.70 1.99
C PRO A 328 -6.27 -11.66 0.85
N HIS A 329 -7.51 -11.22 1.13
CA HIS A 329 -8.58 -11.07 0.14
C HIS A 329 -8.74 -9.63 -0.36
N ALA A 330 -7.97 -8.68 0.18
CA ALA A 330 -8.03 -7.30 -0.26
C ALA A 330 -7.27 -7.13 -1.58
N THR A 331 -7.97 -6.63 -2.60
CA THR A 331 -7.40 -6.27 -3.90
C THR A 331 -6.70 -4.90 -3.89
N SER A 332 -6.75 -4.19 -2.76
CA SER A 332 -6.21 -2.84 -2.57
C SER A 332 -4.95 -2.84 -1.70
N TYR A 333 -3.88 -2.19 -2.17
CA TYR A 333 -2.58 -2.07 -1.49
C TYR A 333 -2.65 -1.28 -0.17
N ASN A 334 -3.71 -0.47 0.02
CA ASN A 334 -3.94 0.31 1.24
C ASN A 334 -4.35 -0.55 2.45
N SER A 335 -4.60 -1.85 2.24
CA SER A 335 -4.87 -2.81 3.31
C SER A 335 -3.62 -3.19 4.12
N TRP A 336 -2.44 -2.69 3.74
CA TRP A 336 -1.16 -3.05 4.33
C TRP A 336 -0.78 -2.09 5.47
N VAL A 337 -0.62 -2.59 6.69
CA VAL A 337 -0.27 -1.79 7.87
C VAL A 337 1.03 -2.32 8.49
N GLY A 338 2.13 -1.60 8.32
CA GLY A 338 3.41 -1.85 8.99
C GLY A 338 4.59 -1.18 8.28
N CYS A 339 5.36 -0.38 9.02
CA CYS A 339 6.60 0.25 8.53
C CYS A 339 7.79 -0.66 8.86
N GLN A 340 8.57 -1.07 7.85
CA GLN A 340 9.96 -1.44 8.07
C GLN A 340 10.86 -0.65 7.11
N GLN A 341 11.91 -0.07 7.69
CA GLN A 341 12.88 0.81 7.09
C GLN A 341 13.99 -0.02 6.43
N GLN A 342 14.05 -0.05 5.09
CA GLN A 342 15.30 0.06 4.33
C GLN A 342 14.97 0.26 2.85
N GLU A 343 15.49 1.34 2.31
CA GLU A 343 15.13 1.92 1.02
C GLU A 343 16.19 1.60 -0.04
N THR A 344 16.19 0.38 -0.60
CA THR A 344 16.86 0.16 -1.89
C THR A 344 15.90 0.57 -3.01
N LEU A 345 16.26 1.63 -3.74
CA LEU A 345 15.56 2.06 -4.94
C LEU A 345 15.95 1.11 -6.09
N LEU A 346 15.01 0.30 -6.59
CA LEU A 346 15.21 -0.57 -7.76
C LEU A 346 15.42 0.27 -9.01
N ASN A 347 15.95 -0.27 -10.11
CA ASN A 347 16.10 0.49 -11.36
C ASN A 347 14.73 0.86 -11.96
N PHE A 348 14.65 2.06 -12.55
CA PHE A 348 13.43 2.53 -13.20
C PHE A 348 13.17 1.78 -14.51
N CYS A 349 11.96 1.25 -14.68
CA CYS A 349 11.45 0.67 -15.92
C CYS A 349 10.17 1.40 -16.34
N PHE A 350 10.15 1.99 -17.54
CA PHE A 350 8.97 2.70 -18.04
C PHE A 350 7.78 1.76 -18.25
N ASP A 351 8.04 0.52 -18.68
CA ASP A 351 6.99 -0.46 -19.01
C ASP A 351 6.23 -0.96 -17.77
N ASP A 352 6.79 -0.78 -16.58
CA ASP A 352 6.10 -1.13 -15.34
C ASP A 352 4.85 -0.28 -15.11
N ASP A 353 3.79 -0.90 -14.59
CA ASP A 353 2.56 -0.20 -14.19
C ASP A 353 2.62 0.37 -12.77
N VAL A 354 3.77 0.24 -12.12
CA VAL A 354 4.02 0.71 -10.75
C VAL A 354 5.38 1.40 -10.74
N TRP A 355 5.38 2.73 -10.63
CA TRP A 355 6.62 3.52 -10.61
C TRP A 355 6.96 3.97 -9.21
N ASP A 356 8.24 3.86 -8.83
CA ASP A 356 8.75 4.46 -7.61
C ASP A 356 9.04 5.94 -7.84
N PHE A 357 8.36 6.81 -7.09
CA PHE A 357 8.45 8.26 -7.28
C PHE A 357 9.83 8.82 -6.93
N ARG A 358 10.63 8.08 -6.14
CA ARG A 358 12.00 8.47 -5.76
C ARG A 358 12.96 8.52 -6.95
N HIS A 359 12.59 7.95 -8.10
CA HIS A 359 13.32 8.12 -9.36
C HIS A 359 13.27 9.53 -9.93
N PHE A 360 12.21 10.27 -9.62
CA PHE A 360 11.95 11.60 -10.19
C PHE A 360 12.14 12.70 -9.15
N VAL A 361 11.79 12.43 -7.88
CA VAL A 361 11.87 13.40 -6.79
C VAL A 361 12.52 12.78 -5.55
N LYS A 362 13.68 13.32 -5.13
CA LYS A 362 14.37 12.89 -3.90
C LYS A 362 13.51 13.20 -2.67
N ASN A 363 13.47 12.28 -1.69
CA ASN A 363 12.80 12.46 -0.40
C ASN A 363 11.27 12.67 -0.45
N SER A 364 10.60 12.19 -1.49
CA SER A 364 9.14 12.28 -1.61
C SER A 364 8.40 11.42 -0.54
N PRO A 365 7.43 11.97 0.23
CA PRO A 365 6.48 11.19 1.02
C PRO A 365 5.62 10.21 0.21
N LEU A 366 5.42 10.47 -1.09
CA LEU A 366 4.85 9.48 -2.00
C LEU A 366 5.94 8.55 -2.49
N LYS A 367 5.73 7.26 -2.28
CA LYS A 367 6.68 6.25 -2.75
C LYS A 367 6.29 5.67 -4.11
N ILE A 368 4.99 5.68 -4.49
CA ILE A 368 4.51 4.88 -5.62
C ILE A 368 3.44 5.60 -6.44
N LEU A 369 3.55 5.54 -7.78
CA LEU A 369 2.47 5.79 -8.74
C LEU A 369 1.99 4.46 -9.33
N ASN A 370 0.67 4.23 -9.40
CA ASN A 370 0.09 2.97 -9.87
C ASN A 370 -0.92 3.19 -11.00
N PHE A 371 -0.61 2.61 -12.15
CA PHE A 371 -1.34 2.74 -13.40
C PHE A 371 -2.26 1.55 -13.70
N LYS A 372 -2.28 0.47 -12.89
CA LYS A 372 -3.03 -0.77 -13.20
C LYS A 372 -4.54 -0.57 -13.35
N SER A 373 -5.12 0.35 -12.58
CA SER A 373 -6.54 0.73 -12.69
C SER A 373 -6.85 1.63 -13.91
N ILE A 374 -5.79 2.02 -14.61
CA ILE A 374 -5.68 2.53 -15.98
C ILE A 374 -6.39 1.71 -17.05
N LYS A 375 -7.61 2.02 -17.48
CA LYS A 375 -8.25 1.36 -18.63
C LYS A 375 -8.82 2.41 -19.60
N PRO A 376 -8.92 2.10 -20.91
CA PRO A 376 -8.36 0.95 -21.63
C PRO A 376 -6.82 0.97 -21.72
N GLU A 377 -6.20 -0.12 -22.20
CA GLU A 377 -4.74 -0.31 -22.18
C GLU A 377 -3.98 0.75 -23.00
N TRP A 378 -4.47 1.05 -24.20
CA TRP A 378 -3.89 2.09 -25.06
C TRP A 378 -3.86 3.45 -24.35
N PHE A 379 -4.90 3.75 -23.57
CA PHE A 379 -5.03 5.00 -22.83
C PHE A 379 -4.06 5.05 -21.64
N ARG A 380 -3.86 3.91 -20.96
CA ARG A 380 -2.85 3.78 -19.88
C ARG A 380 -1.46 4.15 -20.38
N VAL A 381 -1.07 3.65 -21.56
CA VAL A 381 0.23 3.97 -22.18
C VAL A 381 0.35 5.49 -22.37
N LYS A 382 -0.68 6.14 -22.90
CA LYS A 382 -0.70 7.60 -23.08
C LYS A 382 -0.65 8.39 -21.77
N VAL A 383 -1.31 7.91 -20.72
CA VAL A 383 -1.19 8.52 -19.38
C VAL A 383 0.23 8.36 -18.82
N LYS A 384 0.88 7.21 -19.04
CA LYS A 384 2.29 7.00 -18.64
C LYS A 384 3.22 7.95 -19.39
N GLU A 385 3.09 8.06 -20.71
CA GLU A 385 3.86 9.02 -21.53
C GLU A 385 3.71 10.46 -21.02
N TYR A 386 2.46 10.89 -20.77
CA TYR A 386 2.17 12.22 -20.24
C TYR A 386 2.82 12.46 -18.88
N LEU A 387 2.56 11.59 -17.89
CA LEU A 387 3.10 11.75 -16.54
C LEU A 387 4.63 11.65 -16.53
N TYR A 388 5.23 10.81 -17.37
CA TYR A 388 6.69 10.75 -17.52
C TYR A 388 7.26 12.07 -18.06
N SER A 389 6.62 12.67 -19.07
CA SER A 389 7.05 13.97 -19.62
C SER A 389 6.98 15.08 -18.56
N LEU A 390 5.90 15.10 -17.76
CA LEU A 390 5.74 16.04 -16.66
C LEU A 390 6.84 15.84 -15.60
N LEU A 391 7.08 14.60 -15.18
CA LEU A 391 8.08 14.28 -14.16
C LEU A 391 9.52 14.59 -14.63
N LYS A 392 9.84 14.36 -15.90
CA LYS A 392 11.14 14.71 -16.48
C LYS A 392 11.37 16.21 -16.63
N SER A 393 10.31 16.99 -16.81
CA SER A 393 10.42 18.44 -17.05
C SER A 393 10.97 19.22 -15.84
N GLY A 394 11.06 18.62 -14.66
CA GLY A 394 11.50 19.30 -13.43
C GLY A 394 10.57 20.42 -12.94
N LYS A 395 9.48 20.72 -13.66
CA LYS A 395 8.55 21.83 -13.36
C LYS A 395 7.67 21.59 -12.13
N TYR A 396 7.64 20.37 -11.59
CA TYR A 396 6.79 20.01 -10.46
C TYR A 396 7.61 19.79 -9.20
N SER A 397 7.78 20.83 -8.38
CA SER A 397 8.29 20.72 -7.00
C SER A 397 7.28 20.11 -6.03
N ALA A 398 5.98 20.11 -6.39
CA ALA A 398 4.90 19.64 -5.53
C ALA A 398 4.34 18.26 -5.96
N ILE A 399 4.54 17.30 -5.09
CA ILE A 399 4.09 15.89 -5.09
C ILE A 399 2.59 15.70 -5.37
N ALA A 400 1.75 16.71 -5.11
CA ALA A 400 0.29 16.63 -5.25
C ALA A 400 -0.17 16.57 -6.72
N THR A 401 0.54 17.21 -7.65
CA THR A 401 0.07 17.38 -9.02
C THR A 401 0.00 16.05 -9.80
N PRO A 402 1.02 15.18 -9.79
CA PRO A 402 0.95 13.90 -10.49
C PRO A 402 -0.14 12.95 -9.96
N ILE A 403 -0.45 12.99 -8.65
CA ILE A 403 -1.56 12.21 -8.09
C ILE A 403 -2.89 12.73 -8.59
N ASN A 404 -3.11 14.04 -8.54
CA ASN A 404 -4.37 14.63 -8.98
C ASN A 404 -4.60 14.36 -10.46
N SER A 405 -3.53 14.42 -11.28
CA SER A 405 -3.55 13.99 -12.67
C SER A 405 -3.92 12.51 -12.82
N LEU A 406 -3.28 11.61 -12.08
CA LEU A 406 -3.58 10.19 -12.12
C LEU A 406 -5.03 9.87 -11.74
N VAL A 407 -5.58 10.56 -10.73
CA VAL A 407 -6.97 10.39 -10.29
C VAL A 407 -7.95 10.87 -11.37
N ALA A 408 -7.74 12.07 -11.91
CA ALA A 408 -8.60 12.62 -12.97
C ALA A 408 -8.57 11.76 -14.23
N LEU A 409 -7.37 11.38 -14.69
CA LEU A 409 -7.19 10.57 -15.89
C LEU A 409 -7.71 9.14 -15.72
N ARG A 410 -7.62 8.56 -14.52
CA ARG A 410 -8.26 7.27 -14.22
C ARG A 410 -9.78 7.33 -14.37
N GLN A 411 -10.41 8.38 -13.84
CA GLN A 411 -11.86 8.58 -14.00
C GLN A 411 -12.25 8.79 -15.46
N PHE A 412 -11.44 9.53 -16.22
CA PHE A 412 -11.67 9.68 -17.65
C PHE A 412 -11.51 8.34 -18.39
N GLY A 413 -10.49 7.55 -18.05
CA GLY A 413 -10.30 6.20 -18.58
C GLY A 413 -11.49 5.27 -18.31
N GLN A 414 -12.14 5.36 -17.15
CA GLN A 414 -13.38 4.63 -16.87
C GLN A 414 -14.49 4.98 -17.87
N ILE A 415 -14.62 6.26 -18.23
CA ILE A 415 -15.59 6.72 -19.22
C ILE A 415 -15.23 6.19 -20.61
N LEU A 416 -13.95 6.24 -20.98
CA LEU A 416 -13.49 5.66 -22.26
C LEU A 416 -13.82 4.17 -22.34
N GLN A 417 -13.56 3.42 -21.28
CA GLN A 417 -13.86 1.99 -21.19
C GLN A 417 -15.37 1.70 -21.29
N GLN A 418 -16.20 2.44 -20.56
CA GLN A 418 -17.66 2.27 -20.57
C GLN A 418 -18.28 2.59 -21.94
N ASN A 419 -17.66 3.51 -22.68
CA ASN A 419 -18.10 3.91 -24.02
C ASN A 419 -17.37 3.15 -25.14
N HIS A 420 -16.62 2.10 -24.81
CA HIS A 420 -15.90 1.24 -25.77
C HIS A 420 -14.98 2.01 -26.73
N ILE A 421 -14.38 3.11 -26.27
CA ILE A 421 -13.50 3.95 -27.07
C ILE A 421 -12.17 3.22 -27.33
N GLN A 422 -11.82 3.05 -28.61
CA GLN A 422 -10.65 2.24 -29.00
C GLN A 422 -9.40 3.05 -29.37
N ASN A 423 -9.56 4.33 -29.71
CA ASN A 423 -8.44 5.18 -30.13
C ASN A 423 -8.69 6.66 -29.81
N LEU A 424 -7.66 7.49 -30.02
CA LEU A 424 -7.67 8.92 -29.70
C LEU A 424 -8.66 9.73 -30.54
N SER A 425 -8.87 9.39 -31.82
CA SER A 425 -9.76 10.12 -32.73
C SER A 425 -11.24 10.03 -32.35
N GLU A 426 -11.62 9.03 -31.56
CA GLU A 426 -12.98 8.86 -31.06
C GLU A 426 -13.28 9.72 -29.82
N ILE A 427 -12.28 10.43 -29.28
CA ILE A 427 -12.49 11.34 -28.15
C ILE A 427 -13.30 12.55 -28.61
N ARG A 428 -14.58 12.56 -28.25
CA ARG A 428 -15.52 13.65 -28.54
C ARG A 428 -15.93 14.39 -27.28
N ARG A 429 -16.49 15.57 -27.48
CA ARG A 429 -17.00 16.44 -26.42
C ARG A 429 -18.03 15.77 -25.50
N GLU A 430 -18.81 14.83 -26.00
CA GLU A 430 -19.78 14.04 -25.21
C GLU A 430 -19.14 13.30 -24.03
N LEU A 431 -17.88 12.86 -24.17
CA LEU A 431 -17.14 12.18 -23.10
C LEU A 431 -16.75 13.16 -21.98
N ILE A 432 -16.58 14.44 -22.30
CA ILE A 432 -16.31 15.51 -21.34
C ILE A 432 -17.56 15.79 -20.50
N PHE A 433 -18.76 15.73 -21.08
CA PHE A 433 -20.01 15.84 -20.33
C PHE A 433 -20.20 14.67 -19.37
N LYS A 434 -19.96 13.43 -19.82
CA LYS A 434 -19.96 12.25 -18.94
C LYS A 434 -18.93 12.38 -17.81
N PHE A 435 -17.81 13.06 -18.06
CA PHE A 435 -16.79 13.33 -17.05
C PHE A 435 -17.26 14.36 -16.01
N LEU A 436 -18.00 15.38 -16.43
CA LEU A 436 -18.63 16.33 -15.52
C LEU A 436 -19.72 15.66 -14.68
N ASP A 437 -20.58 14.84 -15.29
CA ASP A 437 -21.65 14.11 -14.60
C ASP A 437 -21.07 13.20 -13.50
N LEU A 438 -20.00 12.46 -13.82
CA LEU A 438 -19.29 11.61 -12.84
C LEU A 438 -18.71 12.41 -11.66
N ASN A 439 -18.44 13.71 -11.86
CA ASN A 439 -17.80 14.58 -10.89
C ASN A 439 -18.73 15.67 -10.33
N GLN A 440 -20.04 15.60 -10.59
CA GLN A 440 -21.01 16.64 -10.23
C GLN A 440 -21.11 16.91 -8.72
N THR A 441 -20.77 15.91 -7.89
CA THR A 441 -20.78 16.03 -6.42
C THR A 441 -19.51 16.64 -5.85
N ASN A 442 -18.47 16.84 -6.68
CA ASN A 442 -17.25 17.50 -6.24
C ASN A 442 -17.47 19.00 -6.11
N CYS A 443 -16.72 19.66 -5.22
CA CYS A 443 -16.73 21.11 -5.17
C CYS A 443 -16.13 21.75 -6.44
N ASN A 444 -16.57 22.96 -6.77
CA ASN A 444 -16.15 23.70 -7.98
C ASN A 444 -14.64 23.76 -8.19
N ARG A 445 -13.88 23.93 -7.11
CA ARG A 445 -12.41 23.94 -7.14
C ARG A 445 -11.83 22.64 -7.69
N THR A 446 -12.33 21.51 -7.21
CA THR A 446 -11.87 20.18 -7.62
C THR A 446 -12.27 19.89 -9.07
N ILE A 447 -13.49 20.24 -9.48
CA ILE A 447 -13.93 20.09 -10.87
C ILE A 447 -13.04 20.92 -11.80
N ARG A 448 -12.79 22.18 -11.45
CA ARG A 448 -11.89 23.08 -12.19
C ARG A 448 -10.50 22.48 -12.37
N GLU A 449 -9.89 21.99 -11.30
CA GLU A 449 -8.56 21.35 -11.36
C GLU A 449 -8.55 20.14 -12.29
N LYS A 450 -9.56 19.27 -12.19
CA LYS A 450 -9.70 18.10 -13.07
C LYS A 450 -9.87 18.47 -14.54
N LEU A 451 -10.63 19.52 -14.84
CA LEU A 451 -10.82 20.00 -16.22
C LEU A 451 -9.54 20.60 -16.81
N TYR A 452 -8.74 21.34 -16.02
CA TYR A 452 -7.44 21.82 -16.49
C TYR A 452 -6.48 20.66 -16.75
N ILE A 453 -6.42 19.67 -15.87
CA ILE A 453 -5.63 18.44 -16.10
C ILE A 453 -6.07 17.75 -17.40
N LEU A 454 -7.37 17.62 -17.62
CA LEU A 454 -7.90 16.97 -18.81
C LEU A 454 -7.60 17.79 -20.07
N LYS A 455 -7.72 19.11 -19.99
CA LYS A 455 -7.37 20.04 -21.06
C LYS A 455 -5.89 19.93 -21.44
N ASP A 456 -4.99 20.04 -20.45
CA ASP A 456 -3.55 19.92 -20.63
C ASP A 456 -3.17 18.54 -21.21
N PHE A 457 -3.84 17.48 -20.76
CA PHE A 457 -3.64 16.14 -21.29
C PHE A 457 -4.13 16.00 -22.74
N CYS A 458 -5.29 16.58 -23.09
CA CYS A 458 -5.76 16.62 -24.48
C CYS A 458 -4.80 17.40 -25.38
N ASP A 459 -4.26 18.53 -24.91
CA ASP A 459 -3.23 19.29 -25.63
C ASP A 459 -1.97 18.44 -25.85
N PHE A 460 -1.51 17.71 -24.83
CA PHE A 460 -0.38 16.77 -24.95
C PHE A 460 -0.61 15.69 -26.02
N LEU A 461 -1.86 15.24 -26.20
CA LEU A 461 -2.23 14.26 -27.21
C LEU A 461 -2.43 14.86 -28.62
N GLY A 462 -2.26 16.17 -28.79
CA GLY A 462 -2.51 16.87 -30.06
C GLY A 462 -3.99 16.98 -30.41
N LEU A 463 -4.90 16.84 -29.44
CA LEU A 463 -6.33 17.05 -29.64
C LEU A 463 -6.68 18.54 -29.53
N GLU A 464 -7.75 18.97 -30.19
CA GLU A 464 -8.27 20.34 -30.06
C GLU A 464 -8.93 20.56 -28.69
N SER A 465 -8.12 20.71 -27.63
CA SER A 465 -8.59 20.77 -26.24
C SER A 465 -9.56 21.93 -25.99
N GLN A 466 -9.45 23.02 -26.76
CA GLN A 466 -10.36 24.17 -26.65
C GLN A 466 -11.78 23.82 -27.10
N ASN A 467 -11.93 22.86 -28.01
CA ASN A 467 -13.21 22.35 -28.48
C ASN A 467 -13.78 21.28 -27.53
N LEU A 468 -12.90 20.48 -26.92
CA LEU A 468 -13.26 19.45 -25.94
C LEU A 468 -13.63 20.04 -24.57
N VAL A 469 -12.75 20.84 -23.97
CA VAL A 469 -12.94 21.53 -22.68
C VAL A 469 -13.00 23.03 -22.92
N ARG A 470 -14.22 23.57 -22.99
CA ARG A 470 -14.47 25.00 -23.23
C ARG A 470 -14.38 25.77 -21.93
N GLN A 471 -14.06 27.05 -22.02
CA GLN A 471 -13.96 27.94 -20.86
C GLN A 471 -15.25 27.97 -20.01
N ARG A 472 -16.42 27.85 -20.66
CA ARG A 472 -17.73 27.80 -19.97
C ARG A 472 -17.96 26.53 -19.15
N ASP A 473 -17.25 25.44 -19.47
CA ASP A 473 -17.36 24.17 -18.75
C ASP A 473 -16.62 24.25 -17.40
N ILE A 474 -15.69 25.21 -17.27
CA ILE A 474 -14.87 25.41 -16.08
C ILE A 474 -15.66 26.21 -15.04
N PRO A 475 -15.99 25.63 -13.86
CA PRO A 475 -16.73 26.35 -12.85
C PRO A 475 -16.02 27.64 -12.41
N LYS A 476 -16.80 28.69 -12.21
CA LYS A 476 -16.31 29.91 -11.55
C LYS A 476 -15.95 29.56 -10.11
N GLN A 477 -14.79 30.02 -9.68
CA GLN A 477 -14.38 29.86 -8.31
C GLN A 477 -15.21 30.82 -7.46
N THR A 478 -16.06 30.28 -6.59
CA THR A 478 -16.59 31.06 -5.48
C THR A 478 -15.43 31.28 -4.53
N VAL A 479 -15.02 32.55 -4.37
CA VAL A 479 -14.07 32.93 -3.33
C VAL A 479 -14.83 32.74 -2.02
N GLN A 480 -14.48 31.72 -1.25
CA GLN A 480 -14.96 31.61 0.13
C GLN A 480 -14.24 32.67 0.94
N ASP A 481 -14.99 33.35 1.82
CA ASP A 481 -14.41 34.29 2.76
C ASP A 481 -13.29 33.60 3.55
N VAL A 482 -12.20 34.35 3.76
CA VAL A 482 -11.08 33.85 4.55
C VAL A 482 -11.58 33.62 5.96
N ASP A 483 -11.34 32.43 6.49
CA ASP A 483 -11.68 32.10 7.88
C ASP A 483 -10.51 32.49 8.80
N TRP A 484 -10.80 33.18 9.91
CA TRP A 484 -9.86 33.51 10.98
C TRP A 484 -10.56 33.44 12.34
N LEU A 485 -9.78 33.11 13.38
CA LEU A 485 -10.27 33.22 14.75
C LEU A 485 -10.29 34.70 15.14
N ASP A 486 -11.40 35.20 15.67
CA ASP A 486 -11.50 36.55 16.20
C ASP A 486 -10.66 36.74 17.48
N GLU A 487 -10.56 37.98 17.98
CA GLU A 487 -9.74 38.26 19.15
C GLU A 487 -10.24 37.56 20.41
N ILE A 488 -11.57 37.54 20.62
CA ILE A 488 -12.21 36.90 21.77
C ILE A 488 -11.87 35.41 21.80
N THR A 489 -12.06 34.70 20.69
CA THR A 489 -11.69 33.27 20.58
C THR A 489 -10.21 33.05 20.87
N ARG A 490 -9.31 33.87 20.30
CA ARG A 490 -7.86 33.69 20.51
C ARG A 490 -7.48 33.88 21.97
N GLN A 491 -8.05 34.87 22.65
CA GLN A 491 -7.81 35.13 24.07
C GLN A 491 -8.35 33.98 24.93
N GLN A 492 -9.57 33.51 24.67
CA GLN A 492 -10.14 32.36 25.38
C GLN A 492 -9.32 31.09 25.20
N ILE A 493 -8.82 30.79 23.99
CA ILE A 493 -7.92 29.65 23.78
C ILE A 493 -6.66 29.80 24.63
N LYS A 494 -6.01 30.98 24.61
CA LYS A 494 -4.78 31.25 25.37
C LYS A 494 -4.98 31.09 26.88
N GLN A 495 -6.13 31.50 27.41
CA GLN A 495 -6.47 31.40 28.82
C GLN A 495 -6.58 29.96 29.34
N HIS A 496 -6.95 29.02 28.47
CA HIS A 496 -7.15 27.61 28.85
C HIS A 496 -6.05 26.67 28.35
N LEU A 497 -4.92 27.19 27.84
CA LEU A 497 -3.81 26.36 27.33
C LEU A 497 -3.13 25.52 28.43
N ASP A 498 -3.31 25.87 29.69
CA ASP A 498 -2.87 25.12 30.87
C ASP A 498 -3.61 23.77 31.02
N GLN A 499 -4.81 23.64 30.45
CA GLN A 499 -5.62 22.42 30.47
C GLN A 499 -5.19 21.35 29.46
N ILE A 500 -4.16 21.63 28.64
CA ILE A 500 -3.59 20.68 27.69
C ILE A 500 -2.09 20.49 27.95
N PRO A 501 -1.49 19.37 27.51
CA PRO A 501 -0.08 19.11 27.76
C PRO A 501 0.82 20.21 27.18
N ALA A 502 1.68 20.76 28.04
CA ALA A 502 2.57 21.88 27.75
C ALA A 502 3.29 21.83 26.37
N PRO A 503 3.87 20.70 25.88
CA PRO A 503 4.49 20.69 24.55
C PRO A 503 3.52 20.99 23.39
N LEU A 504 2.24 20.67 23.54
CA LEU A 504 1.21 20.94 22.52
C LEU A 504 0.67 22.37 22.64
N ALA A 505 0.56 22.91 23.87
CA ALA A 505 0.30 24.33 24.08
C ALA A 505 1.39 25.22 23.48
N ARG A 506 2.67 24.89 23.70
CA ARG A 506 3.81 25.60 23.10
C ARG A 506 3.80 25.51 21.57
N HIS A 507 3.40 24.37 21.00
CA HIS A 507 3.22 24.25 19.54
C HIS A 507 2.20 25.26 19.03
N TYR A 508 1.03 25.38 19.66
CA TYR A 508 0.04 26.39 19.30
C TYR A 508 0.61 27.82 19.36
N LEU A 509 1.25 28.19 20.48
CA LEU A 509 1.81 29.53 20.68
C LEU A 509 2.89 29.88 19.64
N ILE A 510 3.78 28.94 19.35
CA ILE A 510 4.85 29.17 18.36
C ILE A 510 4.28 29.23 16.94
N GLN A 511 3.29 28.39 16.60
CA GLN A 511 2.65 28.44 15.29
C GLN A 511 1.86 29.74 15.09
N GLU A 512 1.11 30.17 16.11
CA GLU A 512 0.37 31.43 16.09
C GLU A 512 1.32 32.61 15.96
N TYR A 513 2.38 32.66 16.77
CA TYR A 513 3.40 33.72 16.69
C TYR A 513 3.99 33.78 15.28
N THR A 514 4.59 32.69 14.80
CA THR A 514 5.29 32.68 13.51
C THR A 514 4.40 32.83 12.29
N ALA A 515 3.07 32.74 12.45
CA ALA A 515 2.10 32.60 11.37
C ALA A 515 2.48 31.47 10.38
N ALA A 516 3.27 30.48 10.79
CA ALA A 516 3.85 29.48 9.89
C ALA A 516 2.78 28.54 9.31
N ARG A 517 3.02 28.03 8.09
CA ARG A 517 2.13 27.02 7.50
C ARG A 517 2.28 25.72 8.31
N PRO A 518 1.22 24.88 8.41
CA PRO A 518 1.28 23.63 9.17
C PRO A 518 2.44 22.70 8.77
N ALA A 519 2.82 22.65 7.48
CA ALA A 519 3.96 21.87 7.03
C ALA A 519 5.29 22.39 7.59
N ASP A 520 5.49 23.71 7.49
CA ASP A 520 6.72 24.39 7.90
C ASP A 520 6.96 24.27 9.42
N ILE A 521 5.92 24.49 10.23
CA ILE A 521 6.03 24.41 11.70
C ILE A 521 6.23 22.97 12.19
N CYS A 522 5.58 21.97 11.57
CA CYS A 522 5.73 20.58 11.97
C CYS A 522 7.14 20.04 11.67
N GLN A 523 7.85 20.67 10.73
CA GLN A 523 9.22 20.33 10.34
C GLN A 523 10.25 21.38 10.80
N MET A 524 9.86 22.29 11.69
CA MET A 524 10.78 23.29 12.24
C MET A 524 11.90 22.60 13.00
N THR A 525 13.14 22.98 12.71
CA THR A 525 14.34 22.34 13.25
C THR A 525 14.52 22.69 14.73
N PHE A 526 15.22 21.83 15.45
CA PHE A 526 15.51 22.03 16.87
C PHE A 526 16.27 23.34 17.12
N ASP A 527 17.19 23.70 16.24
CA ASP A 527 18.09 24.87 16.27
C ASP A 527 17.47 26.12 15.60
N CYS A 528 16.17 26.32 15.75
CA CYS A 528 15.45 27.41 15.09
C CYS A 528 15.71 28.81 15.70
N LEU A 529 16.43 28.92 16.82
CA LEU A 529 16.79 30.21 17.42
C LEU A 529 18.19 30.63 17.00
N VAL A 530 18.32 31.84 16.46
CA VAL A 530 19.59 32.41 16.00
C VAL A 530 19.79 33.77 16.65
N GLU A 531 20.98 34.03 17.17
CA GLU A 531 21.39 35.34 17.68
C GLU A 531 22.34 36.01 16.70
N GLU A 532 21.99 37.24 16.28
CA GLU A 532 22.81 38.08 15.41
C GLU A 532 22.78 39.51 15.95
N ASN A 533 23.95 40.13 16.15
CA ASN A 533 24.08 41.52 16.61
C ASN A 533 23.28 41.84 17.90
N GLY A 534 23.24 40.89 18.85
CA GLY A 534 22.50 41.04 20.11
C GLY A 534 20.97 40.96 19.98
N GLN A 535 20.46 40.61 18.79
CA GLN A 535 19.03 40.36 18.55
C GLN A 535 18.78 38.89 18.27
N TRP A 536 17.64 38.40 18.74
CA TRP A 536 17.23 37.01 18.57
C TRP A 536 16.20 36.89 17.44
N TYR A 537 16.32 35.82 16.66
CA TYR A 537 15.43 35.51 15.54
C TYR A 537 14.98 34.05 15.59
N ILE A 538 13.75 33.80 15.15
CA ILE A 538 13.23 32.47 14.81
C ILE A 538 13.48 32.25 13.32
N LYS A 539 14.26 31.23 12.98
CA LYS A 539 14.58 30.83 11.62
C LYS A 539 13.91 29.49 11.30
N PHE A 540 13.17 29.43 10.19
CA PHE A 540 12.52 28.20 9.74
C PHE A 540 12.44 28.12 8.22
N TYR A 541 12.38 26.90 7.69
CA TYR A 541 12.34 26.66 6.24
C TYR A 541 10.90 26.61 5.74
N GLN A 542 10.59 27.39 4.70
CA GLN A 542 9.28 27.40 4.05
C GLN A 542 9.27 26.45 2.86
N HIS A 543 8.68 25.26 3.02
CA HIS A 543 8.76 24.19 2.02
C HIS A 543 8.04 24.52 0.72
N LYS A 544 6.95 25.32 0.78
CA LYS A 544 6.18 25.68 -0.42
C LYS A 544 6.98 26.58 -1.39
N VAL A 545 7.84 27.43 -0.86
CA VAL A 545 8.62 28.42 -1.63
C VAL A 545 10.13 28.15 -1.58
N GLU A 546 10.52 27.05 -0.93
CA GLU A 546 11.87 26.50 -0.85
C GLU A 546 12.95 27.47 -0.33
N ARG A 547 12.62 28.32 0.65
CA ARG A 547 13.56 29.30 1.21
C ARG A 547 13.47 29.43 2.73
N TRP A 548 14.54 29.94 3.33
CA TRP A 548 14.58 30.27 4.74
C TRP A 548 13.84 31.57 5.02
N HIS A 549 12.97 31.54 6.02
CA HIS A 549 12.34 32.72 6.58
C HIS A 549 12.88 33.01 7.99
N ARG A 550 12.88 34.28 8.36
CA ARG A 550 13.29 34.74 9.69
C ARG A 550 12.30 35.74 10.24
N LEU A 551 12.01 35.63 11.53
CA LEU A 551 11.20 36.58 12.28
C LEU A 551 11.94 36.98 13.55
N PRO A 552 11.86 38.25 14.00
CA PRO A 552 12.36 38.62 15.32
C PRO A 552 11.74 37.73 16.40
N ALA A 553 12.52 37.34 17.39
CA ALA A 553 12.08 36.56 18.54
C ALA A 553 11.97 37.49 19.75
N SER A 554 10.74 37.77 20.19
CA SER A 554 10.53 38.43 21.49
C SER A 554 11.09 37.56 22.62
N ARG A 555 11.38 38.18 23.77
CA ARG A 555 11.85 37.45 24.96
C ARG A 555 10.90 36.32 25.36
N GLU A 556 9.59 36.58 25.27
CA GLU A 556 8.54 35.62 25.61
C GLU A 556 8.56 34.40 24.68
N ILE A 557 8.56 34.61 23.36
CA ILE A 557 8.54 33.48 22.42
C ILE A 557 9.85 32.70 22.44
N ARG A 558 10.98 33.39 22.68
CA ARG A 558 12.28 32.76 22.90
C ARG A 558 12.22 31.80 24.09
N GLN A 559 11.73 32.25 25.23
CA GLN A 559 11.60 31.41 26.42
C GLN A 559 10.69 30.19 26.18
N ILE A 560 9.59 30.37 25.43
CA ILE A 560 8.69 29.27 25.05
C ILE A 560 9.43 28.23 24.19
N ILE A 561 10.23 28.68 23.21
CA ILE A 561 11.02 27.79 22.37
C ILE A 561 12.12 27.08 23.17
N GLU A 562 12.84 27.78 24.05
CA GLU A 562 13.87 27.21 24.91
C GLU A 562 13.29 26.13 25.85
N GLN A 563 12.11 26.38 26.45
CA GLN A 563 11.40 25.38 27.24
C GLN A 563 10.99 24.16 26.41
N GLN A 564 10.57 24.38 25.16
CA GLN A 564 10.25 23.29 24.26
C GLN A 564 11.50 22.48 23.89
N GLN A 565 12.62 23.13 23.57
CA GLN A 565 13.91 22.50 23.32
C GLN A 565 14.35 21.66 24.53
N GLN A 566 14.27 22.19 25.75
CA GLN A 566 14.61 21.46 26.98
C GLN A 566 13.75 20.20 27.15
N TRP A 567 12.44 20.32 26.93
CA TRP A 567 11.51 19.18 27.01
C TRP A 567 11.85 18.10 25.97
N MET A 568 12.14 18.51 24.73
CA MET A 568 12.53 17.62 23.64
C MET A 568 13.81 16.85 23.98
N ARG A 569 14.85 17.53 24.48
CA ARG A 569 16.11 16.90 24.90
C ARG A 569 15.90 15.88 26.02
N LYS A 570 15.10 16.22 27.03
CA LYS A 570 14.78 15.33 28.15
C LYS A 570 14.02 14.08 27.71
N THR A 571 13.19 14.20 26.68
CA THR A 571 12.19 13.18 26.31
C THR A 571 12.62 12.28 25.16
N LEU A 572 13.27 12.83 24.13
CA LEU A 572 13.66 12.09 22.91
C LEU A 572 15.19 12.05 22.67
N GLY A 573 15.98 12.71 23.53
CA GLY A 573 17.44 12.70 23.44
C GLY A 573 18.01 13.75 22.47
N LYS A 574 19.34 13.67 22.27
CA LYS A 574 20.10 14.65 21.48
C LYS A 574 19.97 14.47 19.96
N ASP A 575 19.60 13.28 19.51
CA ASP A 575 19.62 12.92 18.09
C ASP A 575 18.33 13.30 17.35
N TYR A 576 17.30 13.75 18.06
CA TYR A 576 16.04 14.16 17.43
C TYR A 576 16.15 15.60 16.85
N PRO A 577 15.94 15.79 15.53
CA PRO A 577 16.34 17.03 14.84
C PRO A 577 15.26 18.13 14.79
N TYR A 578 14.04 17.88 15.25
CA TYR A 578 12.91 18.81 15.13
C TYR A 578 12.50 19.41 16.48
N LEU A 579 11.88 20.59 16.48
CA LEU A 579 11.37 21.24 17.69
C LEU A 579 10.14 20.55 18.27
N PHE A 580 9.34 19.88 17.42
CA PHE A 580 8.12 19.19 17.82
C PHE A 580 8.15 17.71 17.45
N CYS A 581 7.40 16.91 18.20
CA CYS A 581 7.21 15.49 17.96
C CYS A 581 5.74 15.08 17.87
N HIS A 582 5.50 13.89 17.33
CA HIS A 582 4.18 13.29 17.29
C HIS A 582 3.83 12.55 18.59
N PHE A 583 2.56 12.14 18.72
CA PHE A 583 2.03 11.42 19.88
C PHE A 583 1.15 10.24 19.46
N ARG A 584 1.27 9.09 20.14
CA ARG A 584 0.61 7.83 19.71
C ARG A 584 -0.93 7.90 19.73
N SER A 585 -1.52 8.46 20.78
CA SER A 585 -2.99 8.50 20.95
C SER A 585 -3.43 9.66 21.83
N ILE A 586 -4.43 10.42 21.37
CA ILE A 586 -5.19 11.39 22.19
C ILE A 586 -6.56 10.78 22.44
N LYS A 587 -6.90 10.56 23.72
CA LYS A 587 -8.21 10.10 24.17
C LYS A 587 -8.98 11.29 24.74
N GLN A 588 -10.17 11.57 24.21
CA GLN A 588 -10.99 12.70 24.66
C GLN A 588 -11.46 12.56 26.12
N SER A 589 -11.61 11.32 26.61
CA SER A 589 -11.95 11.02 28.01
C SER A 589 -10.81 11.30 28.99
N SER A 590 -9.61 11.58 28.50
CA SER A 590 -8.44 11.89 29.35
C SER A 590 -8.24 13.39 29.57
N TYR A 591 -9.13 14.24 29.09
CA TYR A 591 -9.08 15.66 29.40
C TYR A 591 -9.35 15.91 30.90
N PRO A 592 -8.57 16.78 31.58
CA PRO A 592 -7.44 17.58 31.09
C PRO A 592 -6.05 16.92 31.29
N SER A 593 -5.95 15.75 31.93
CA SER A 593 -4.68 15.21 32.44
C SER A 593 -3.83 14.40 31.44
N PHE A 594 -4.44 13.79 30.42
CA PHE A 594 -3.77 13.02 29.35
C PHE A 594 -2.66 12.03 29.78
N PRO A 595 -2.86 11.17 30.80
CA PRO A 595 -1.80 10.32 31.36
C PRO A 595 -1.25 9.27 30.38
N SER A 596 -2.02 8.92 29.34
CA SER A 596 -1.61 7.93 28.33
C SER A 596 -0.91 8.54 27.11
N LEU A 597 -0.72 9.87 27.08
CA LEU A 597 -0.12 10.56 25.95
C LEU A 597 1.39 10.29 25.90
N LYS A 598 1.84 9.51 24.90
CA LYS A 598 3.25 9.15 24.73
C LYS A 598 3.87 9.81 23.50
N PRO A 599 5.01 10.50 23.64
CA PRO A 599 5.74 11.11 22.54
C PRO A 599 6.34 10.04 21.61
N MET A 600 6.57 10.41 20.36
CA MET A 600 7.17 9.56 19.34
C MET A 600 8.32 10.29 18.65
N PRO A 601 9.43 9.62 18.30
CA PRO A 601 10.57 10.23 17.62
C PRO A 601 10.29 10.44 16.12
N LYS A 602 9.26 11.23 15.80
CA LYS A 602 8.91 11.68 14.45
C LYS A 602 8.16 13.02 14.52
N PRO A 603 8.25 13.88 13.49
CA PRO A 603 7.54 15.16 13.49
C PRO A 603 6.02 14.97 13.52
N PRO A 604 5.25 15.96 13.99
CA PRO A 604 3.78 15.92 13.95
C PRO A 604 3.25 15.73 12.52
N HIS A 605 2.07 15.10 12.38
CA HIS A 605 1.39 15.03 11.10
C HIS A 605 0.86 16.41 10.68
N VAL A 606 1.00 16.74 9.39
CA VAL A 606 0.57 18.03 8.82
C VAL A 606 -0.95 18.11 8.68
N THR A 607 -1.63 16.97 8.50
CA THR A 607 -3.08 16.91 8.32
C THR A 607 -3.83 17.25 9.61
N ALA A 608 -4.78 18.18 9.54
CA ALA A 608 -5.53 18.67 10.70
C ALA A 608 -6.16 17.54 11.55
N ALA A 609 -6.69 16.49 10.91
CA ALA A 609 -7.32 15.37 11.60
C ALA A 609 -6.34 14.49 12.41
N GLN A 610 -5.05 14.46 12.03
CA GLN A 610 -4.03 13.64 12.68
C GLN A 610 -3.02 14.48 13.47
N ASN A 611 -3.01 15.80 13.29
CA ASN A 611 -2.12 16.70 14.01
C ASN A 611 -2.51 16.75 15.50
N PRO A 612 -1.58 16.43 16.42
CA PRO A 612 -1.90 16.33 17.84
C PRO A 612 -2.26 17.68 18.48
N MET A 613 -1.64 18.79 18.03
CA MET A 613 -1.98 20.12 18.51
C MET A 613 -3.39 20.50 18.06
N VAL A 614 -3.71 20.31 16.77
CA VAL A 614 -5.05 20.62 16.23
C VAL A 614 -6.14 19.83 16.95
N ARG A 615 -5.91 18.54 17.18
CA ARG A 615 -6.88 17.68 17.90
C ARG A 615 -7.12 18.14 19.34
N LEU A 616 -6.07 18.57 20.05
CA LEU A 616 -6.23 19.05 21.42
C LEU A 616 -6.84 20.44 21.49
N ILE A 617 -6.52 21.36 20.58
CA ILE A 617 -7.17 22.67 20.55
C ILE A 617 -8.66 22.53 20.21
N ARG A 618 -9.04 21.62 19.30
CA ARG A 618 -10.46 21.30 19.05
C ARG A 618 -11.15 20.77 20.31
N LEU A 619 -10.52 19.83 21.01
CA LEU A 619 -11.05 19.29 22.25
C LEU A 619 -11.16 20.37 23.34
N LEU A 620 -10.18 21.28 23.43
CA LEU A 620 -10.20 22.42 24.34
C LEU A 620 -11.39 23.35 24.03
N ILE A 621 -11.56 23.72 22.76
CA ILE A 621 -12.71 24.54 22.29
C ILE A 621 -14.04 23.87 22.65
N GLU A 622 -14.14 22.55 22.50
CA GLU A 622 -15.35 21.79 22.84
C GLU A 622 -15.60 21.71 24.35
N ARG A 623 -14.56 21.52 25.17
CA ARG A 623 -14.67 21.29 26.62
C ARG A 623 -14.91 22.57 27.40
N GLU A 624 -14.26 23.65 27.00
CA GLU A 624 -14.36 24.97 27.63
C GLU A 624 -15.43 25.87 26.97
N ASP A 625 -16.22 25.31 26.04
CA ASP A 625 -17.25 25.99 25.25
C ASP A 625 -16.81 27.35 24.67
N ILE A 626 -15.62 27.37 24.08
CA ILE A 626 -15.04 28.57 23.47
C ILE A 626 -15.87 28.97 22.24
N ARG A 627 -16.24 30.25 22.19
CA ARG A 627 -17.13 30.83 21.16
C ARG A 627 -16.55 32.13 20.64
N ASP A 628 -16.86 32.45 19.39
CA ASP A 628 -16.54 33.74 18.78
C ASP A 628 -17.47 34.86 19.28
N SER A 629 -17.24 36.08 18.79
CA SER A 629 -18.06 37.26 19.08
C SER A 629 -19.56 37.11 18.73
N ASN A 630 -19.92 36.14 17.89
CA ASN A 630 -21.30 35.85 17.49
C ASN A 630 -21.90 34.67 18.29
N GLY A 631 -21.18 34.12 19.27
CA GLY A 631 -21.60 32.97 20.06
C GLY A 631 -21.48 31.64 19.32
N ILE A 632 -20.78 31.59 18.17
CA ILE A 632 -20.59 30.40 17.35
C ILE A 632 -19.28 29.71 17.74
N ARG A 633 -19.29 28.36 17.76
CA ARG A 633 -18.08 27.58 18.03
C ARG A 633 -17.16 27.58 16.80
N PRO A 634 -15.89 27.99 16.92
CA PRO A 634 -14.97 28.11 15.80
C PRO A 634 -14.45 26.74 15.31
N TYR A 635 -14.25 26.60 13.99
CA TYR A 635 -13.67 25.39 13.39
C TYR A 635 -12.14 25.49 13.24
N PHE A 636 -11.41 24.92 14.20
CA PHE A 636 -9.94 25.02 14.21
C PHE A 636 -9.25 24.04 13.23
N THR A 637 -8.34 24.48 12.36
CA THR A 637 -7.61 23.61 11.40
C THR A 637 -6.08 23.71 11.47
N GLY A 638 -5.54 24.46 12.42
CA GLY A 638 -4.12 24.84 12.45
C GLY A 638 -3.76 25.88 11.39
N LYS A 639 -4.20 25.72 10.13
CA LYS A 639 -4.01 26.73 9.06
C LYS A 639 -4.59 28.09 9.44
N ILE A 640 -5.71 28.10 10.18
CA ILE A 640 -6.41 29.31 10.60
C ILE A 640 -5.54 30.26 11.44
N THR A 641 -4.55 29.73 12.19
CA THR A 641 -3.62 30.54 13.00
C THR A 641 -2.87 31.58 12.18
N ARG A 642 -2.50 31.24 10.93
CA ARG A 642 -1.83 32.18 10.01
C ARG A 642 -2.72 33.35 9.65
N SER A 643 -3.96 33.09 9.22
CA SER A 643 -4.91 34.15 8.89
C SER A 643 -5.20 35.03 10.11
N SER A 644 -5.44 34.42 11.28
CA SER A 644 -5.69 35.18 12.52
C SER A 644 -4.53 36.08 12.90
N ARG A 645 -3.29 35.59 12.84
CA ARG A 645 -2.09 36.38 13.17
C ARG A 645 -1.88 37.51 12.16
N LEU A 646 -2.07 37.24 10.87
CA LEU A 646 -1.90 38.25 9.82
C LEU A 646 -2.97 39.35 9.89
N GLN A 647 -4.20 39.00 10.29
CA GLN A 647 -5.25 39.99 10.56
C GLN A 647 -4.88 40.88 11.74
N GLU A 648 -4.32 40.32 12.82
CA GLU A 648 -3.83 41.09 13.96
C GLU A 648 -2.68 42.04 13.56
N VAL A 649 -1.68 41.54 12.85
CA VAL A 649 -0.53 42.34 12.38
C VAL A 649 -1.01 43.44 11.45
N ARG A 650 -1.94 43.15 10.53
CA ARG A 650 -2.53 44.13 9.62
C ARG A 650 -3.27 45.23 10.39
N ALA A 651 -4.10 44.85 11.37
CA ALA A 651 -4.87 45.80 12.16
C ALA A 651 -3.96 46.74 12.97
N LYS A 652 -2.83 46.24 13.47
CA LYS A 652 -1.90 47.02 14.30
C LYS A 652 -0.85 47.81 13.51
N HIS A 653 -0.37 47.26 12.41
CA HIS A 653 0.84 47.73 11.73
C HIS A 653 0.67 47.91 10.21
N GLY A 654 -0.52 47.67 9.67
CA GLY A 654 -0.82 47.83 8.25
C GLY A 654 -0.50 46.60 7.39
N MET A 655 -0.91 46.69 6.13
CA MET A 655 -0.89 45.58 5.17
C MET A 655 0.53 45.12 4.81
N GLU A 656 1.44 46.07 4.65
CA GLU A 656 2.86 45.81 4.32
C GLU A 656 3.55 45.01 5.42
N ALA A 657 3.30 45.36 6.69
CA ALA A 657 3.81 44.61 7.83
C ALA A 657 3.31 43.16 7.81
N ALA A 658 2.02 42.94 7.55
CA ALA A 658 1.46 41.60 7.45
C ALA A 658 2.05 40.81 6.27
N GLN A 659 2.26 41.45 5.12
CA GLN A 659 2.91 40.83 3.96
C GLN A 659 4.34 40.36 4.29
N LEU A 660 5.16 41.26 4.88
CA LEU A 660 6.54 40.96 5.26
C LEU A 660 6.60 39.87 6.34
N TYR A 661 5.70 39.91 7.32
CA TYR A 661 5.59 38.90 8.37
C TYR A 661 5.36 37.50 7.79
N ALA A 662 4.49 37.42 6.78
CA ALA A 662 4.16 36.20 6.07
C ALA A 662 5.21 35.76 5.02
N ASP A 663 6.14 36.63 4.66
CA ASP A 663 7.04 36.48 3.51
C ASP A 663 6.26 36.21 2.19
N HIS A 664 5.22 37.01 1.94
CA HIS A 664 4.49 36.97 0.68
C HIS A 664 5.09 37.93 -0.35
N LEU A 665 5.24 37.45 -1.59
CA LEU A 665 5.77 38.25 -2.70
C LEU A 665 4.84 39.40 -3.12
N ASN A 666 3.53 39.19 -3.04
CA ASN A 666 2.52 40.16 -3.45
C ASN A 666 1.55 40.43 -2.28
N SER A 667 1.28 41.72 -2.00
CA SER A 667 0.31 42.18 -1.02
C SER A 667 -1.09 41.62 -1.28
N GLU A 668 -1.46 41.45 -2.56
CA GLU A 668 -2.74 40.88 -3.01
C GLU A 668 -2.96 39.47 -2.45
N THR A 669 -1.92 38.64 -2.42
CA THR A 669 -2.01 37.28 -1.86
C THR A 669 -2.33 37.32 -0.36
N THR A 670 -1.67 38.22 0.37
CA THR A 670 -1.91 38.40 1.80
C THR A 670 -3.32 38.91 2.05
N PHE A 671 -3.75 39.90 1.26
CA PHE A 671 -5.02 40.56 1.36
C PHE A 671 -6.19 39.60 1.06
N GLN A 672 -6.16 38.93 -0.09
CA GLN A 672 -7.27 38.08 -0.56
C GLN A 672 -7.42 36.77 0.21
N HIS A 673 -6.33 36.23 0.76
CA HIS A 673 -6.33 34.86 1.29
C HIS A 673 -6.08 34.75 2.80
N TYR A 674 -5.67 35.83 3.46
CA TYR A 674 -5.28 35.77 4.87
C TYR A 674 -5.81 36.92 5.74
N ALA A 675 -5.76 38.15 5.25
CA ALA A 675 -6.07 39.32 6.06
C ALA A 675 -6.98 40.35 5.34
N PRO A 676 -8.17 39.94 4.86
CA PRO A 676 -9.10 40.90 4.26
C PRO A 676 -9.68 41.86 5.32
N PRO A 677 -10.04 43.09 4.95
CA PRO A 677 -10.82 44.00 5.79
C PRO A 677 -12.19 43.45 6.19
N THR A 678 -12.64 43.75 7.40
CA THR A 678 -14.03 43.44 7.82
C THR A 678 -15.03 44.40 7.17
N LYS A 679 -16.32 44.05 7.13
CA LYS A 679 -17.40 44.88 6.55
C LYS A 679 -17.64 46.18 7.34
N GLU A 680 -17.29 46.18 8.61
CA GLU A 680 -17.46 47.28 9.55
C GLU A 680 -16.29 48.27 9.42
N GLN A 681 -15.06 47.76 9.22
CA GLN A 681 -13.88 48.59 8.95
C GLN A 681 -13.99 49.38 7.64
N VAL A 682 -14.75 48.86 6.68
CA VAL A 682 -15.10 49.57 5.43
C VAL A 682 -16.08 50.68 5.72
N ALA A 683 -17.16 50.36 6.45
CA ALA A 683 -18.28 51.26 6.65
C ALA A 683 -17.87 52.50 7.45
N ALA A 684 -16.82 52.38 8.26
CA ALA A 684 -16.23 53.47 9.04
C ALA A 684 -15.36 54.43 8.21
N VAL A 685 -14.92 54.03 7.01
CA VAL A 685 -14.20 54.91 6.09
C VAL A 685 -15.25 55.44 5.12
N ASP A 686 -15.73 56.65 5.36
CA ASP A 686 -16.72 57.31 4.51
C ASP A 686 -16.13 57.52 3.11
N LEU A 687 -16.31 56.53 2.23
CA LEU A 687 -15.71 56.49 0.91
C LEU A 687 -16.73 57.03 -0.12
N PRO A 688 -16.35 58.00 -0.97
CA PRO A 688 -17.17 58.49 -2.10
C PRO A 688 -17.62 57.41 -3.10
N PHE A 689 -17.22 56.15 -2.90
CA PHE A 689 -17.60 54.95 -3.66
C PHE A 689 -19.04 54.47 -3.41
N GLN A 690 -19.84 55.19 -2.63
CA GLN A 690 -21.28 54.93 -2.49
C GLN A 690 -22.04 54.92 -3.84
N LYS A 691 -21.47 55.44 -4.95
CA LYS A 691 -21.96 55.19 -6.30
C LYS A 691 -21.36 53.89 -6.84
N LEU A 692 -22.08 52.80 -6.63
CA LEU A 692 -21.56 51.43 -6.65
C LEU A 692 -20.90 51.02 -7.99
N LEU A 693 -19.71 50.42 -7.88
CA LEU A 693 -19.03 49.73 -8.98
C LEU A 693 -19.37 48.24 -9.00
N LEU A 694 -19.98 47.80 -10.09
CA LEU A 694 -20.30 46.39 -10.30
C LEU A 694 -19.15 45.71 -11.06
N ASN A 695 -18.95 44.40 -10.90
CA ASN A 695 -18.15 43.66 -11.86
C ASN A 695 -18.92 43.44 -13.17
N SER A 696 -18.22 42.94 -14.20
CA SER A 696 -18.81 42.61 -15.50
C SER A 696 -19.83 41.46 -15.45
N GLN A 697 -20.08 40.87 -14.27
CA GLN A 697 -21.11 39.87 -14.02
C GLN A 697 -22.23 40.41 -13.14
N ASN A 698 -22.33 41.74 -13.01
CA ASN A 698 -23.34 42.40 -12.22
C ASN A 698 -23.37 41.93 -10.75
N ARG A 699 -22.21 41.86 -10.11
CA ARG A 699 -22.16 41.67 -8.68
C ARG A 699 -21.41 42.83 -8.08
N PHE A 700 -21.97 43.35 -6.98
CA PHE A 700 -21.20 44.19 -6.09
C PHE A 700 -19.93 43.44 -5.76
N LEU A 701 -18.82 44.07 -6.10
CA LEU A 701 -17.56 43.60 -5.62
C LEU A 701 -17.46 44.01 -4.16
N PRO A 702 -17.13 43.06 -3.26
CA PRO A 702 -16.59 43.45 -1.98
C PRO A 702 -15.44 44.39 -2.31
N TRP A 703 -15.42 45.60 -1.76
CA TRP A 703 -14.35 46.58 -2.00
C TRP A 703 -12.96 45.98 -1.72
N GLN A 704 -12.89 44.92 -0.91
CA GLN A 704 -11.74 44.03 -0.71
C GLN A 704 -11.14 43.46 -2.03
N SER A 705 -11.91 43.43 -3.11
CA SER A 705 -11.45 42.97 -4.42
C SER A 705 -11.05 44.11 -5.36
N LEU A 706 -11.12 45.36 -4.89
CA LEU A 706 -10.67 46.53 -5.63
C LEU A 706 -9.19 46.82 -5.32
N PRO A 707 -8.38 47.20 -6.32
CA PRO A 707 -6.98 47.57 -6.10
C PRO A 707 -6.88 48.78 -5.18
N GLU A 708 -5.87 48.80 -4.32
CA GLU A 708 -5.60 49.95 -3.45
C GLU A 708 -5.33 51.23 -4.25
N SER A 709 -4.74 51.13 -5.46
CA SER A 709 -4.52 52.26 -6.37
C SER A 709 -5.85 52.88 -6.85
N LEU A 710 -6.86 52.04 -7.13
CA LEU A 710 -8.21 52.48 -7.51
C LEU A 710 -8.90 53.17 -6.33
N LEU A 711 -8.73 52.62 -5.12
CA LEU A 711 -9.30 53.20 -3.90
C LEU A 711 -8.65 54.54 -3.54
N LYS A 712 -7.34 54.69 -3.74
CA LYS A 712 -6.58 55.92 -3.46
C LYS A 712 -6.76 57.00 -4.53
N ASN A 713 -6.83 56.61 -5.81
CA ASN A 713 -6.96 57.54 -6.94
C ASN A 713 -7.91 56.97 -8.02
N PRO A 714 -9.23 57.11 -7.83
CA PRO A 714 -10.21 56.55 -8.76
C PRO A 714 -10.14 57.15 -10.17
N GLN A 715 -9.79 58.44 -10.26
CA GLN A 715 -9.68 59.17 -11.52
C GLN A 715 -8.58 58.58 -12.42
N ALA A 716 -7.46 58.14 -11.85
CA ALA A 716 -6.39 57.54 -12.64
C ALA A 716 -6.81 56.21 -13.30
N HIS A 717 -7.85 55.56 -12.79
CA HIS A 717 -8.40 54.30 -13.29
C HIS A 717 -9.63 54.48 -14.19
N GLU A 718 -10.02 55.72 -14.46
CA GLU A 718 -11.15 56.06 -15.30
C GLU A 718 -10.83 55.80 -16.78
N LEU A 719 -11.74 55.12 -17.48
CA LEU A 719 -11.54 54.71 -18.86
C LEU A 719 -12.04 55.72 -19.89
N ASP A 720 -12.55 56.88 -19.45
CA ASP A 720 -13.26 57.92 -20.22
C ASP A 720 -12.34 58.66 -21.21
N LEU A 721 -11.60 57.89 -21.99
CA LEU A 721 -10.67 58.30 -23.02
C LEU A 721 -11.38 58.12 -24.35
N GLU A 722 -11.38 59.19 -25.16
CA GLU A 722 -11.80 59.10 -26.55
C GLU A 722 -10.76 58.30 -27.33
N ILE A 723 -11.14 57.09 -27.74
CA ILE A 723 -10.31 56.26 -28.63
C ILE A 723 -10.80 56.50 -30.05
N SER A 724 -10.11 57.42 -30.73
CA SER A 724 -10.32 57.66 -32.16
C SER A 724 -10.06 56.36 -32.95
N PRO A 725 -10.91 55.97 -33.89
CA PRO A 725 -11.94 56.80 -34.54
C PRO A 725 -13.39 56.52 -34.13
N ARG A 726 -13.69 55.65 -33.13
CA ARG A 726 -15.05 55.06 -33.09
C ARG A 726 -15.79 54.95 -31.76
N LEU A 727 -15.20 54.89 -30.56
CA LEU A 727 -16.00 54.85 -29.31
C LEU A 727 -15.24 55.35 -28.07
N THR A 728 -15.90 56.17 -27.25
CA THR A 728 -15.50 56.44 -25.86
C THR A 728 -15.89 55.27 -24.98
N VAL A 729 -14.96 54.74 -24.17
CA VAL A 729 -15.26 53.68 -23.20
C VAL A 729 -15.56 54.34 -21.87
N TYR A 730 -16.79 54.22 -21.38
CA TYR A 730 -17.13 54.76 -20.07
C TYR A 730 -16.87 53.71 -18.99
N GLY A 731 -16.38 54.14 -17.82
CA GLY A 731 -16.27 53.26 -16.65
C GLY A 731 -14.90 53.29 -16.00
N TYR A 732 -14.56 52.20 -15.30
CA TYR A 732 -13.31 52.08 -14.57
C TYR A 732 -12.60 50.76 -14.87
N CYS A 733 -11.26 50.78 -14.82
CA CYS A 733 -10.42 49.61 -14.94
C CYS A 733 -9.77 49.28 -13.59
N THR A 734 -9.84 48.03 -13.13
CA THR A 734 -9.11 47.60 -11.94
C THR A 734 -7.63 47.29 -12.20
N LEU A 735 -7.12 47.50 -13.42
CA LEU A 735 -5.69 47.40 -13.67
C LEU A 735 -5.00 48.68 -13.17
N ASP A 736 -3.83 48.56 -12.53
CA ASP A 736 -3.02 49.73 -12.17
C ASP A 736 -2.67 50.51 -13.47
N PRO A 737 -2.90 51.83 -13.54
CA PRO A 737 -2.63 52.65 -14.72
C PRO A 737 -1.18 52.60 -15.19
N LYS A 738 -0.24 52.25 -14.30
CA LYS A 738 1.18 52.05 -14.62
C LYS A 738 1.46 50.71 -15.32
N THR A 739 0.49 49.81 -15.34
CA THR A 739 0.60 48.49 -15.97
C THR A 739 0.08 48.54 -17.40
N ASN A 740 0.90 48.12 -18.36
CA ASN A 740 0.47 48.01 -19.75
C ASN A 740 -0.68 47.01 -19.88
N CYS A 741 -1.79 47.45 -20.49
CA CYS A 741 -2.91 46.58 -20.79
C CYS A 741 -2.51 45.54 -21.85
N ILE A 742 -2.65 44.26 -21.52
CA ILE A 742 -2.39 43.15 -22.47
C ILE A 742 -3.42 43.11 -23.61
N TYR A 743 -4.57 43.75 -23.42
CA TYR A 743 -5.59 43.94 -24.44
C TYR A 743 -5.31 45.26 -25.15
N ASN A 744 -4.46 45.22 -26.17
CA ASN A 744 -4.30 46.33 -27.09
C ASN A 744 -5.59 46.48 -27.92
N LEU A 745 -6.38 47.49 -27.57
CA LEU A 745 -7.51 48.05 -28.30
C LEU A 745 -8.84 47.26 -28.32
N TYR A 746 -9.90 48.06 -28.24
CA TYR A 746 -11.35 47.87 -28.22
C TYR A 746 -11.89 46.83 -29.24
N PRO A 747 -13.04 46.11 -29.02
CA PRO A 747 -14.16 46.30 -28.07
C PRO A 747 -14.11 45.43 -26.81
N LYS A 748 -12.93 44.96 -26.40
CA LYS A 748 -12.83 43.97 -25.31
C LYS A 748 -13.12 44.53 -23.91
N CYS A 749 -13.16 45.85 -23.72
CA CYS A 749 -13.29 46.47 -22.39
C CYS A 749 -14.63 46.12 -21.70
N TYR A 750 -15.79 46.31 -22.34
CA TYR A 750 -17.07 46.01 -21.70
C TYR A 750 -17.26 44.52 -21.36
N GLY A 751 -16.50 43.64 -22.01
CA GLY A 751 -16.43 42.21 -21.68
C GLY A 751 -15.23 41.81 -20.81
N CYS A 752 -14.35 42.75 -20.45
CA CYS A 752 -13.12 42.50 -19.72
C CYS A 752 -13.39 42.21 -18.24
N SER A 753 -12.67 41.25 -17.68
CA SER A 753 -12.75 40.91 -16.25
C SER A 753 -12.29 42.03 -15.32
N SER A 754 -11.54 43.00 -15.84
CA SER A 754 -11.05 44.17 -15.08
C SER A 754 -11.97 45.40 -15.22
N PHE A 755 -12.96 45.35 -16.10
CA PHE A 755 -13.89 46.46 -16.32
C PHE A 755 -14.96 46.54 -15.23
N ARG A 756 -15.24 47.76 -14.75
CA ARG A 756 -16.22 48.05 -13.71
C ARG A 756 -17.19 49.13 -14.16
N PRO A 757 -18.45 48.78 -14.50
CA PRO A 757 -19.49 49.79 -14.68
C PRO A 757 -19.88 50.43 -13.35
N SER A 758 -20.32 51.70 -13.43
CA SER A 758 -20.74 52.53 -12.30
C SER A 758 -22.16 53.03 -12.52
N THR A 759 -23.01 53.06 -11.48
CA THR A 759 -24.36 53.63 -11.59
C THR A 759 -24.32 55.10 -12.01
N SER A 760 -23.28 55.83 -11.60
CA SER A 760 -23.08 57.24 -11.98
C SER A 760 -22.93 57.49 -13.49
N LYS A 761 -22.55 56.46 -14.27
CA LYS A 761 -22.34 56.54 -15.72
C LYS A 761 -23.46 55.88 -16.52
N LEU A 762 -24.56 55.46 -15.87
CA LEU A 762 -25.68 54.79 -16.52
C LEU A 762 -26.21 55.54 -17.75
N PRO A 763 -26.46 56.88 -17.72
CA PRO A 763 -26.92 57.60 -18.91
C PRO A 763 -25.97 57.51 -20.11
N LEU A 764 -24.67 57.40 -19.86
CA LEU A 764 -23.64 57.27 -20.90
C LEU A 764 -23.66 55.85 -21.49
N TYR A 765 -23.83 54.82 -20.65
CA TYR A 765 -23.99 53.44 -21.12
C TYR A 765 -25.25 53.26 -21.96
N GLU A 766 -26.38 53.86 -21.58
CA GLU A 766 -27.62 53.80 -22.35
C GLU A 766 -27.45 54.42 -23.74
N ARG A 767 -26.82 55.60 -23.80
CA ARG A 767 -26.51 56.27 -25.05
C ARG A 767 -25.61 55.41 -25.93
N GLN A 768 -24.59 54.80 -25.34
CA GLN A 768 -23.67 53.91 -26.06
C GLN A 768 -24.36 52.67 -26.60
N TYR A 769 -25.18 52.02 -25.76
CA TYR A 769 -25.92 50.82 -26.10
C TYR A 769 -26.87 51.06 -27.27
N ALA A 770 -27.62 52.18 -27.24
CA ALA A 770 -28.47 52.61 -28.35
C ALA A 770 -27.67 52.91 -29.63
N GLY A 771 -26.50 53.55 -29.49
CA GLY A 771 -25.57 53.82 -30.59
C GLY A 771 -25.06 52.56 -31.26
N GLU A 772 -24.70 51.53 -30.48
CA GLU A 772 -24.21 50.24 -31.00
C GLU A 772 -25.31 49.42 -31.68
N HIS A 773 -26.56 49.45 -31.20
CA HIS A 773 -27.69 48.87 -31.92
C HIS A 773 -27.88 49.51 -33.29
N LYS A 774 -27.88 50.85 -33.35
CA LYS A 774 -27.99 51.58 -34.61
C LYS A 774 -26.81 51.30 -35.55
N ARG A 775 -25.59 51.18 -35.02
CA ARG A 775 -24.39 50.83 -35.78
C ARG A 775 -24.47 49.41 -36.33
N MET A 776 -24.93 48.45 -35.53
CA MET A 776 -25.14 47.06 -35.94
C MET A 776 -26.15 46.96 -37.09
N GLU A 777 -27.29 47.65 -36.98
CA GLU A 777 -28.30 47.69 -38.05
C GLU A 777 -27.77 48.35 -39.33
N SER A 778 -27.08 49.48 -39.20
CA SER A 778 -26.47 50.18 -40.34
C SER A 778 -25.40 49.33 -41.02
N ALA A 779 -24.57 48.62 -40.24
CA ALA A 779 -23.55 47.71 -40.76
C ALA A 779 -24.16 46.49 -41.47
N LYS A 780 -25.26 45.95 -40.95
CA LYS A 780 -26.02 44.87 -41.59
C LYS A 780 -26.60 45.31 -42.93
N GLN A 781 -27.15 46.52 -43.01
CA GLN A 781 -27.68 47.09 -44.26
C GLN A 781 -26.57 47.40 -45.27
N ALA A 782 -25.41 47.86 -44.80
CA ALA A 782 -24.25 48.18 -45.64
C ALA A 782 -23.39 46.95 -46.01
N GLY A 783 -23.74 45.74 -45.57
CA GLY A 783 -22.92 44.52 -45.79
C GLY A 783 -21.56 44.54 -45.10
N ALA A 784 -21.35 45.42 -44.11
CA ALA A 784 -20.09 45.61 -43.40
C ALA A 784 -19.94 44.58 -42.27
N ALA A 785 -19.60 43.33 -42.62
CA ALA A 785 -19.54 42.20 -41.70
C ALA A 785 -18.71 42.46 -40.42
N LEU A 786 -17.53 43.08 -40.56
CA LEU A 786 -16.67 43.39 -39.41
C LEU A 786 -17.32 44.39 -38.43
N ALA A 787 -17.95 45.45 -38.96
CA ALA A 787 -18.62 46.44 -38.13
C ALA A 787 -19.88 45.86 -37.45
N TYR A 788 -20.55 44.92 -38.11
CA TYR A 788 -21.66 44.16 -37.54
C TYR A 788 -21.20 43.28 -36.37
N GLU A 789 -20.14 42.49 -36.55
CA GLU A 789 -19.58 41.62 -35.51
C GLU A 789 -19.04 42.40 -34.30
N GLU A 790 -18.37 43.53 -34.53
CA GLU A 790 -17.86 44.40 -33.46
C GLU A 790 -18.98 44.99 -32.60
N SER A 791 -20.04 45.50 -33.23
CA SER A 791 -21.21 46.04 -32.53
C SER A 791 -21.98 44.94 -31.80
N GLN A 792 -22.16 43.78 -32.43
CA GLN A 792 -22.78 42.62 -31.78
C GLN A 792 -22.01 42.18 -30.53
N ALA A 793 -20.69 42.03 -30.62
CA ALA A 793 -19.85 41.62 -29.48
C ALA A 793 -19.90 42.63 -28.33
N THR A 794 -20.01 43.92 -28.66
CA THR A 794 -20.15 45.00 -27.68
C THR A 794 -21.49 44.94 -26.96
N LEU A 795 -22.59 44.78 -27.71
CA LEU A 795 -23.94 44.62 -27.15
C LEU A 795 -24.03 43.38 -26.25
N GLU A 796 -23.54 42.23 -26.70
CA GLU A 796 -23.50 40.99 -25.93
C GLU A 796 -22.65 41.11 -24.64
N ALA A 797 -21.65 41.99 -24.64
CA ALA A 797 -20.87 42.28 -23.44
C ALA A 797 -21.63 43.18 -22.46
N MET A 798 -22.31 44.22 -22.96
CA MET A 798 -23.11 45.14 -22.16
C MET A 798 -24.36 44.46 -21.58
N ASP A 799 -25.02 43.57 -22.33
CA ASP A 799 -26.22 42.82 -21.90
C ASP A 799 -25.98 42.01 -20.61
N LYS A 800 -24.73 41.61 -20.34
CA LYS A 800 -24.36 40.85 -19.14
C LYS A 800 -24.45 41.64 -17.85
N TRP A 801 -24.47 42.98 -17.92
CA TRP A 801 -24.45 43.83 -16.72
C TRP A 801 -25.39 45.04 -16.76
N LEU A 802 -25.76 45.55 -17.94
CA LEU A 802 -26.55 46.78 -18.08
C LEU A 802 -27.96 46.66 -17.49
N SER A 803 -28.65 45.54 -17.74
CA SER A 803 -30.03 45.31 -17.25
C SER A 803 -30.13 45.41 -15.74
N ASP A 804 -29.08 45.00 -15.04
CA ASP A 804 -29.11 44.96 -13.60
C ASP A 804 -28.48 46.21 -12.97
N LEU A 805 -27.52 46.84 -13.66
CA LEU A 805 -27.07 48.20 -13.32
C LEU A 805 -28.26 49.18 -13.28
N ARG A 806 -29.21 49.03 -14.21
CA ARG A 806 -30.49 49.75 -14.21
C ARG A 806 -31.31 49.51 -12.94
N LYS A 807 -31.41 48.25 -12.48
CA LYS A 807 -32.15 47.89 -11.25
C LYS A 807 -31.53 48.58 -10.04
N VAL A 808 -30.19 48.49 -9.91
CA VAL A 808 -29.46 49.11 -8.81
C VAL A 808 -29.64 50.63 -8.79
N ALA A 809 -29.55 51.29 -9.95
CA ALA A 809 -29.75 52.75 -10.03
C ALA A 809 -31.18 53.19 -9.67
N ASN A 810 -32.18 52.36 -9.98
CA ASN A 810 -33.58 52.65 -9.64
C ASN A 810 -33.88 52.41 -8.15
N ASP A 811 -33.27 51.40 -7.54
CA ASP A 811 -33.41 51.11 -6.11
C ASP A 811 -32.82 52.24 -5.24
N GLU A 812 -31.73 52.89 -5.68
CA GLU A 812 -31.14 54.07 -5.02
C GLU A 812 -32.06 55.30 -5.08
N ALA A 813 -32.77 55.52 -6.19
CA ALA A 813 -33.71 56.65 -6.35
C ALA A 813 -34.95 56.55 -5.44
N THR A 814 -35.15 55.42 -4.77
CA THR A 814 -36.27 55.19 -3.83
C THR A 814 -35.87 55.43 -2.37
N ILE A 815 -34.56 55.61 -2.09
CA ILE A 815 -33.98 55.73 -0.74
C ILE A 815 -33.46 57.16 -0.47
N THR A 816 -33.27 57.98 -1.51
CA THR A 816 -33.07 59.44 -1.43
C THR A 816 -34.39 60.18 -1.50
#